data_AF-A0A359B5D4-F1
#
_entry.id   AF-A0A359B5D4-F1
#
_cell.length_a   1.000
_cell.length_b   1.000
_cell.length_c   1.000
_cell.angle_alpha   90.00
_cell.angle_beta   90.00
_cell.angle_gamma   90.00
#
_symmetry.space_group_name_H-M   'P 1'
#
loop_
_entity.id
_entity.type
_entity.pdbx_description
1 polymer ?
#
loop_
_entity_poly.entity_id
_entity_poly.type
_entity_poly.pdbx_seq_one_letter_code
_entity_poly.pdbx_strand_id
1 'polypeptide(L)'
;MKGHVFWMEINRNELIILKKSNDIYNDILVPLKERSQDKDKKYIYFYRIVGFNNQTDFINKTALLNQKLVNLGNLYLYFIEKIPIPFNEQLTDKINKTFASLEVSANSSQVENLCNIIEMANLFPVPAVEIKNSFKIVLDKYLKEEKTANAGMIKNFVSKLILWIHEYIPSLMQTKSPWNPKILYYGDIKKHPVYFLILLSQIGCDVLYINPYSDQGYRKVDNNNRFSMLKEEKIKIKLSSPPIKVISKPIQPVNMEQLSQVVLTTGCFAVVKLKSSNDIIKDIRVPLIKRSGYLGHPAPIVPVYFYRYIGIKGKDELAVDEYYNNLYLLDKALRNRQNGFIRLTNPLAIPGNNEISIYRSKLQHAKTTLFYGSAKDFLINKITNADILPNTISQPLNNTIKTAFMDVMNLFARLEPDSSISKLENFALKMIGWINNYFKCLYKSFDFRDSPQILYYGDIKTHEICLLIYFSKIGCDILYINSDIQKDDIFKQIDAKQEHTKLIQNELSTELEQFPKQERKVRKATVAYNASQEIQQVIYNGDAGLFKPWQFENSLTKPVTLRTTYDELQILWSEEARIRPEFKVVDNTVYVPNLFAKIKGTHEELAQYRHDYIKLATTKNTHVITDVPFTKISYSKRDLYASAFLINDSGLIDREKLFNSNFYKYGYLRTSLQESIINKIEELIKANVFINNSKELHLKILMTILTMDESILNLIEIFDYPGDIPKLVIYDGTKDVFSAEDAIIIAFLNLVGIDIAIFTPTNYNNIELNLKEGLLDVHQLPAVHLDLKAPDITIKPVEENKLSSFLNNFSQKIRRKLN
;
A
#
# COMPACT_ATOMS: atom_id res chain seq x y z
N MET A 1 -32.71 38.01 65.53
CA MET A 1 -32.65 39.49 65.45
C MET A 1 -31.35 39.83 64.72
N LYS A 2 -31.28 39.92 63.38
CA LYS A 2 -31.83 40.91 62.44
C LYS A 2 -31.61 42.36 62.90
N GLY A 3 -30.44 42.89 62.56
CA GLY A 3 -30.14 44.32 62.54
C GLY A 3 -29.83 44.74 61.10
N HIS A 4 -30.78 45.44 60.48
CA HIS A 4 -30.66 46.06 59.18
C HIS A 4 -29.64 47.20 59.23
N VAL A 5 -28.63 47.18 58.36
CA VAL A 5 -27.85 48.38 58.01
C VAL A 5 -28.26 48.78 56.61
N PHE A 6 -28.96 49.92 56.55
CA PHE A 6 -29.26 50.70 55.36
C PHE A 6 -27.96 50.97 54.59
N TRP A 7 -27.90 50.57 53.32
CA TRP A 7 -27.01 51.20 52.35
C TRP A 7 -27.86 52.09 51.46
N MET A 8 -27.63 53.40 51.62
CA MET A 8 -28.16 54.49 50.80
C MET A 8 -27.98 54.21 49.30
N GLU A 9 -29.06 54.46 48.56
CA GLU A 9 -29.05 54.64 47.10
C GLU A 9 -28.03 55.70 46.72
N ILE A 10 -26.95 55.28 46.04
CA ILE A 10 -26.03 56.19 45.36
C ILE A 10 -26.62 56.48 43.99
N ASN A 11 -27.29 57.61 43.89
CA ASN A 11 -27.67 58.28 42.66
C ASN A 11 -26.39 58.88 42.03
N ARG A 12 -25.82 58.22 41.02
CA ARG A 12 -24.69 58.74 40.21
C ARG A 12 -25.04 58.63 38.73
N ASN A 13 -25.04 59.75 38.02
CA ASN A 13 -25.15 59.82 36.56
C ASN A 13 -23.96 59.06 35.92
N GLU A 14 -24.11 57.77 35.62
CA GLU A 14 -23.10 56.99 34.91
C GLU A 14 -22.99 57.46 33.46
N LEU A 15 -21.81 57.92 33.04
CA LEU A 15 -21.54 58.33 31.66
C LEU A 15 -21.37 57.09 30.77
N ILE A 16 -22.16 57.01 29.68
CA ILE A 16 -22.03 55.99 28.62
C ILE A 16 -20.82 56.32 27.75
N ILE A 17 -19.91 55.36 27.56
CA ILE A 17 -18.69 55.53 26.76
C ILE A 17 -18.59 54.48 25.66
N LEU A 18 -18.35 54.92 24.43
CA LEU A 18 -18.11 54.05 23.28
C LEU A 18 -16.72 53.42 23.37
N LYS A 19 -16.65 52.09 23.44
CA LYS A 19 -15.39 51.35 23.47
C LYS A 19 -14.87 51.09 22.05
N LYS A 20 -13.58 51.39 21.84
CA LYS A 20 -12.88 51.06 20.59
C LYS A 20 -12.61 49.55 20.50
N SER A 21 -12.72 49.00 19.30
CA SER A 21 -12.59 47.57 19.01
C SER A 21 -11.90 47.40 17.66
N ASN A 22 -10.90 46.50 17.61
CA ASN A 22 -10.25 46.10 16.36
C ASN A 22 -11.02 44.95 15.70
N ASP A 23 -11.66 44.10 16.49
CA ASP A 23 -12.47 42.97 16.02
C ASP A 23 -13.84 42.93 16.72
N ILE A 24 -14.73 43.81 16.26
CA ILE A 24 -16.05 43.99 16.85
C ILE A 24 -16.90 42.72 16.84
N TYR A 25 -16.68 41.80 15.89
CA TYR A 25 -17.41 40.53 15.82
C TYR A 25 -17.11 39.61 17.01
N ASN A 26 -15.91 39.73 17.61
CA ASN A 26 -15.51 38.96 18.79
C ASN A 26 -15.62 39.78 20.07
N ASP A 27 -15.18 41.05 20.05
CA ASP A 27 -15.16 41.92 21.24
C ASP A 27 -16.55 42.15 21.83
N ILE A 28 -17.59 42.19 20.98
CA ILE A 28 -18.98 42.34 21.44
C ILE A 28 -19.47 41.14 22.27
N LEU A 29 -18.84 39.96 22.16
CA LEU A 29 -19.24 38.75 22.91
C LEU A 29 -18.64 38.70 24.32
N VAL A 30 -17.60 39.50 24.58
CA VAL A 30 -16.83 39.50 25.84
C VAL A 30 -17.70 39.97 27.01
N PRO A 31 -17.68 39.30 28.19
CA PRO A 31 -18.41 39.74 29.38
C PRO A 31 -17.90 41.07 29.95
N LEU A 32 -18.74 41.75 30.72
CA LEU A 32 -18.42 43.04 31.35
C LEU A 32 -17.18 42.98 32.24
N LYS A 33 -16.95 41.86 32.93
CA LYS A 33 -15.78 41.67 33.82
C LYS A 33 -14.44 41.80 33.07
N GLU A 34 -14.39 41.33 31.84
CA GLU A 34 -13.18 41.31 30.99
C GLU A 34 -13.01 42.62 30.21
N ARG A 35 -14.04 43.47 30.18
CA ARG A 35 -13.98 44.80 29.60
C ARG A 35 -13.48 45.80 30.66
N SER A 36 -12.16 45.88 30.86
CA SER A 36 -11.41 46.94 31.60
C SER A 36 -12.27 47.93 32.43
N GLN A 37 -12.27 47.76 33.76
CA GLN A 37 -13.23 48.42 34.67
C GLN A 37 -12.80 49.82 35.12
N ASP A 38 -13.63 50.81 34.82
CA ASP A 38 -13.79 52.01 35.66
C ASP A 38 -15.20 51.93 36.24
N LYS A 39 -15.33 51.87 37.57
CA LYS A 39 -16.60 51.53 38.25
C LYS A 39 -17.70 52.58 38.04
N ASP A 40 -17.34 53.81 37.66
CA ASP A 40 -18.26 54.92 37.45
C ASP A 40 -18.66 55.12 35.95
N LYS A 41 -18.23 54.23 35.03
CA LYS A 41 -18.48 54.35 33.58
C LYS A 41 -19.08 53.09 32.97
N LYS A 42 -20.14 53.26 32.16
CA LYS A 42 -20.75 52.17 31.37
C LYS A 42 -20.15 52.12 29.97
N TYR A 43 -19.31 51.12 29.72
CA TYR A 43 -18.73 50.89 28.39
C TYR A 43 -19.68 50.09 27.51
N ILE A 44 -19.97 50.63 26.32
CA ILE A 44 -20.79 49.97 25.31
C ILE A 44 -20.03 49.87 23.97
N TYR A 45 -20.47 48.94 23.13
CA TYR A 45 -20.13 48.94 21.72
C TYR A 45 -21.32 49.43 20.89
N PHE A 46 -21.16 50.50 20.13
CA PHE A 46 -22.10 50.87 19.07
C PHE A 46 -21.35 51.04 17.76
N TYR A 47 -21.43 50.03 16.89
CA TYR A 47 -20.72 50.02 15.60
C TYR A 47 -21.67 49.98 14.41
N ARG A 48 -21.23 50.62 13.34
CA ARG A 48 -21.85 50.58 12.01
C ARG A 48 -20.88 49.91 11.07
N ILE A 49 -21.20 48.70 10.64
CA ILE A 49 -20.40 47.93 9.68
C ILE A 49 -21.00 48.14 8.30
N VAL A 50 -20.23 48.80 7.44
CA VAL A 50 -20.67 49.23 6.11
C VAL A 50 -19.77 48.63 5.04
N GLY A 51 -20.31 47.72 4.24
CA GLY A 51 -19.55 46.97 3.24
C GLY A 51 -18.75 45.79 3.80
N PHE A 52 -17.96 45.15 2.95
CA PHE A 52 -17.06 44.04 3.29
C PHE A 52 -15.83 43.99 2.36
N ASN A 53 -14.80 43.19 2.69
CA ASN A 53 -13.67 42.92 1.79
C ASN A 53 -13.79 41.56 1.08
N ASN A 54 -14.47 40.59 1.70
CA ASN A 54 -14.75 39.27 1.16
C ASN A 54 -16.19 38.89 1.48
N GLN A 55 -17.00 38.60 0.45
CA GLN A 55 -18.43 38.36 0.59
C GLN A 55 -18.73 37.11 1.41
N THR A 56 -18.04 36.00 1.13
CA THR A 56 -18.25 34.73 1.82
C THR A 56 -17.89 34.82 3.30
N ASP A 57 -16.75 35.44 3.60
CA ASP A 57 -16.30 35.67 4.97
C ASP A 57 -17.27 36.57 5.75
N PHE A 58 -17.75 37.66 5.12
CA PHE A 58 -18.73 38.56 5.74
C PHE A 58 -20.06 37.86 6.05
N ILE A 59 -20.58 37.06 5.11
CA ILE A 59 -21.80 36.27 5.29
C ILE A 59 -21.60 35.31 6.46
N ASN A 60 -20.49 34.56 6.47
CA ASN A 60 -20.20 33.58 7.50
C ASN A 60 -20.01 34.22 8.88
N LYS A 61 -19.23 35.29 9.00
CA LYS A 61 -19.01 36.01 10.26
C LYS A 61 -20.29 36.62 10.82
N THR A 62 -21.13 37.19 9.96
CA THR A 62 -22.39 37.81 10.37
C THR A 62 -23.43 36.77 10.77
N ALA A 63 -23.53 35.66 10.03
CA ALA A 63 -24.40 34.53 10.39
C ALA A 63 -23.96 33.88 11.71
N LEU A 64 -22.66 33.66 11.88
CA LEU A 64 -22.05 33.09 13.07
C LEU A 64 -22.27 34.00 14.29
N LEU A 65 -22.09 35.31 14.15
CA LEU A 65 -22.36 36.27 15.23
C LEU A 65 -23.82 36.19 15.68
N ASN A 66 -24.77 36.22 14.74
CA ASN A 66 -26.19 36.10 15.07
C ASN A 66 -26.48 34.79 15.84
N GLN A 67 -25.93 33.66 15.38
CA GLN A 67 -26.07 32.37 16.08
C GLN A 67 -25.50 32.40 17.49
N LYS A 68 -24.31 32.99 17.70
CA LYS A 68 -23.71 33.13 19.03
C LYS A 68 -24.57 33.99 19.96
N LEU A 69 -25.11 35.09 19.44
CA LEU A 69 -25.93 36.02 20.22
C LEU A 69 -27.31 35.46 20.60
N VAL A 70 -27.89 34.53 19.81
CA VAL A 70 -29.15 33.85 20.16
C VAL A 70 -29.09 33.14 21.53
N ASN A 71 -27.92 32.66 21.94
CA ASN A 71 -27.72 31.99 23.24
C ASN A 71 -27.93 32.92 24.45
N LEU A 72 -27.92 34.23 24.25
CA LEU A 72 -28.23 35.22 25.28
C LEU A 72 -29.73 35.26 25.62
N GLY A 73 -30.58 34.52 24.90
CA GLY A 73 -32.01 34.48 25.16
C GLY A 73 -32.63 35.87 25.05
N ASN A 74 -33.33 36.31 26.10
CA ASN A 74 -34.00 37.61 26.17
C ASN A 74 -33.04 38.81 26.10
N LEU A 75 -31.74 38.63 26.37
CA LEU A 75 -30.75 39.71 26.28
C LEU A 75 -30.34 40.05 24.85
N TYR A 76 -30.76 39.28 23.85
CA TYR A 76 -30.45 39.55 22.45
C TYR A 76 -31.69 39.89 21.64
N LEU A 77 -31.67 41.03 20.94
CA LEU A 77 -32.65 41.40 19.92
C LEU A 77 -31.98 41.53 18.56
N TYR A 78 -32.70 41.12 17.52
CA TYR A 78 -32.26 41.35 16.16
C TYR A 78 -33.42 41.82 15.29
N PHE A 79 -33.09 42.64 14.29
CA PHE A 79 -34.03 43.21 13.34
C PHE A 79 -33.47 43.09 11.92
N ILE A 80 -34.32 42.70 10.98
CA ILE A 80 -33.98 42.58 9.56
C ILE A 80 -34.83 43.60 8.81
N GLU A 81 -34.19 44.61 8.21
CA GLU A 81 -34.75 45.69 7.39
C GLU A 81 -35.76 46.64 8.04
N LYS A 82 -36.44 46.22 9.12
CA LYS A 82 -37.38 47.04 9.88
C LYS A 82 -37.48 46.62 11.34
N ILE A 83 -37.85 47.58 12.20
CA ILE A 83 -38.29 47.33 13.57
C ILE A 83 -39.82 47.30 13.55
N PRO A 84 -40.48 46.15 13.84
CA PRO A 84 -41.94 46.08 13.89
C PRO A 84 -42.51 47.08 14.89
N ILE A 85 -43.63 47.72 14.54
CA ILE A 85 -44.38 48.53 15.50
C ILE A 85 -45.37 47.57 16.19
N PRO A 86 -45.28 47.39 17.51
CA PRO A 86 -46.17 46.49 18.23
C PRO A 86 -47.59 47.07 18.23
N PHE A 87 -48.60 46.20 18.14
CA PHE A 87 -49.99 46.59 18.30
C PHE A 87 -50.37 46.54 19.77
N ASN A 88 -50.70 47.70 20.35
CA ASN A 88 -51.19 47.81 21.72
C ASN A 88 -52.23 48.94 21.79
N GLU A 89 -53.52 48.57 21.70
CA GLU A 89 -54.65 49.51 21.67
C GLU A 89 -54.72 50.34 22.95
N GLN A 90 -54.61 49.70 24.12
CA GLN A 90 -54.67 50.37 25.43
C GLN A 90 -53.57 51.42 25.60
N LEU A 91 -52.33 51.09 25.22
CA LEU A 91 -51.21 52.01 25.28
C LEU A 91 -51.35 53.14 24.26
N THR A 92 -51.85 52.83 23.06
CA THR A 92 -52.09 53.83 22.01
C THR A 92 -53.14 54.85 22.44
N ASP A 93 -54.24 54.39 23.05
CA ASP A 93 -55.28 55.27 23.62
C ASP A 93 -54.74 56.12 24.76
N LYS A 94 -53.91 55.53 25.64
CA LYS A 94 -53.28 56.26 26.73
C LYS A 94 -52.36 57.36 26.20
N ILE A 95 -51.52 57.05 25.21
CA ILE A 95 -50.68 58.04 24.53
C ILE A 95 -51.56 59.12 23.88
N ASN A 96 -52.64 58.75 23.19
CA ASN A 96 -53.53 59.71 22.53
C ASN A 96 -54.19 60.67 23.52
N LYS A 97 -54.68 60.18 24.67
CA LYS A 97 -55.26 61.00 25.74
C LYS A 97 -54.23 61.95 26.33
N THR A 98 -53.02 61.47 26.63
CA THR A 98 -51.92 62.31 27.14
C THR A 98 -51.52 63.41 26.17
N PHE A 99 -51.53 63.14 24.86
CA PHE A 99 -51.20 64.14 23.84
C PHE A 99 -52.36 65.06 23.47
N ALA A 100 -53.63 64.65 23.68
CA ALA A 100 -54.79 65.51 23.47
C ALA A 100 -54.87 66.66 24.48
N SER A 101 -54.30 66.47 25.68
CA SER A 101 -54.18 67.52 26.70
C SER A 101 -52.99 68.47 26.51
N LEU A 102 -52.24 68.36 25.40
CA LEU A 102 -51.01 69.14 25.14
C LEU A 102 -51.14 70.02 23.89
N GLU A 103 -51.13 71.34 24.06
CA GLU A 103 -50.87 72.29 22.96
C GLU A 103 -49.34 72.44 22.78
N VAL A 104 -48.77 71.86 21.71
CA VAL A 104 -47.30 71.74 21.55
C VAL A 104 -46.73 72.79 20.58
N SER A 105 -45.84 73.69 21.04
CA SER A 105 -45.05 74.65 20.23
C SER A 105 -43.53 74.69 20.53
N ALA A 106 -42.67 74.39 19.53
CA ALA A 106 -41.25 74.02 19.63
C ALA A 106 -40.28 74.96 20.44
N ASN A 107 -39.73 74.51 21.58
CA ASN A 107 -38.53 75.09 22.25
C ASN A 107 -37.91 74.16 23.32
N SER A 108 -36.69 74.46 23.80
CA SER A 108 -35.86 73.58 24.66
C SER A 108 -36.45 73.27 26.05
N SER A 109 -37.30 74.15 26.58
CA SER A 109 -38.11 73.90 27.79
C SER A 109 -39.14 72.78 27.58
N GLN A 110 -39.48 72.43 26.34
CA GLN A 110 -40.45 71.39 26.04
C GLN A 110 -39.92 69.97 26.21
N VAL A 111 -38.62 69.72 26.02
CA VAL A 111 -38.09 68.36 26.17
C VAL A 111 -38.30 67.91 27.62
N GLU A 112 -37.99 68.78 28.57
CA GLU A 112 -38.19 68.52 30.00
C GLU A 112 -39.68 68.36 30.33
N ASN A 113 -40.52 69.26 29.81
CA ASN A 113 -41.97 69.21 30.03
C ASN A 113 -42.60 67.94 29.44
N LEU A 114 -42.27 67.56 28.20
CA LEU A 114 -42.74 66.33 27.56
C LEU A 114 -42.26 65.09 28.33
N CYS A 115 -40.99 65.04 28.74
CA CYS A 115 -40.51 63.91 29.55
C CYS A 115 -41.25 63.79 30.88
N ASN A 116 -41.49 64.92 31.57
CA ASN A 116 -42.23 64.94 32.83
C ASN A 116 -43.70 64.55 32.65
N ILE A 117 -44.34 64.97 31.55
CA ILE A 117 -45.73 64.61 31.26
C ILE A 117 -45.87 63.13 30.90
N ILE A 118 -44.94 62.58 30.12
CA ILE A 118 -44.89 61.14 29.79
C ILE A 118 -44.69 60.31 31.07
N GLU A 119 -43.86 60.81 32.00
CA GLU A 119 -43.63 60.18 33.30
C GLU A 119 -44.87 60.27 34.21
N MET A 120 -45.50 61.44 34.37
CA MET A 120 -46.76 61.62 35.11
C MET A 120 -47.88 60.74 34.56
N ALA A 121 -47.93 60.56 33.24
CA ALA A 121 -48.88 59.68 32.58
C ALA A 121 -48.54 58.18 32.74
N ASN A 122 -47.45 57.80 33.42
CA ASN A 122 -46.98 56.42 33.56
C ASN A 122 -46.90 55.70 32.20
N LEU A 123 -46.28 56.34 31.22
CA LEU A 123 -46.12 55.79 29.86
C LEU A 123 -44.81 55.01 29.68
N PHE A 124 -43.90 54.97 30.66
CA PHE A 124 -42.76 54.06 30.64
C PHE A 124 -43.12 52.72 31.30
N PRO A 125 -42.65 51.58 30.76
CA PRO A 125 -43.00 50.24 31.27
C PRO A 125 -42.34 49.89 32.60
N VAL A 126 -41.24 50.58 32.96
CA VAL A 126 -40.47 50.36 34.19
C VAL A 126 -39.96 51.74 34.67
N PRO A 127 -40.04 52.08 35.98
CA PRO A 127 -39.44 53.28 36.53
C PRO A 127 -37.91 53.10 36.64
N ALA A 128 -37.22 53.27 35.52
CA ALA A 128 -35.76 53.32 35.44
C ALA A 128 -35.35 54.72 34.98
N VAL A 129 -34.62 55.45 35.83
CA VAL A 129 -34.09 56.80 35.55
C VAL A 129 -33.28 56.81 34.24
N GLU A 130 -32.67 55.67 33.90
CA GLU A 130 -31.90 55.43 32.69
C GLU A 130 -32.74 55.53 31.40
N ILE A 131 -33.99 55.02 31.42
CA ILE A 131 -34.89 55.10 30.26
C ILE A 131 -35.30 56.55 30.03
N LYS A 132 -35.65 57.27 31.11
CA LYS A 132 -36.03 58.70 31.05
C LYS A 132 -34.89 59.54 30.47
N ASN A 133 -33.67 59.37 31.00
CA ASN A 133 -32.51 60.12 30.54
C ASN A 133 -32.17 59.80 29.08
N SER A 134 -32.20 58.53 28.69
CA SER A 134 -31.96 58.11 27.30
C SER A 134 -33.02 58.63 26.34
N PHE A 135 -34.29 58.61 26.76
CA PHE A 135 -35.40 59.17 26.00
C PHE A 135 -35.25 60.68 25.82
N LYS A 136 -34.88 61.42 26.88
CA LYS A 136 -34.59 62.85 26.83
C LYS A 136 -33.48 63.18 25.83
N ILE A 137 -32.37 62.44 25.84
CA ILE A 137 -31.25 62.61 24.89
C ILE A 137 -31.74 62.43 23.45
N VAL A 138 -32.54 61.39 23.19
CA VAL A 138 -33.03 61.08 21.85
C VAL A 138 -34.09 62.09 21.38
N LEU A 139 -34.97 62.55 22.27
CA LEU A 139 -35.98 63.56 21.97
C LEU A 139 -35.34 64.93 21.70
N ASP A 140 -34.38 65.35 22.52
CA ASP A 140 -33.61 66.58 22.31
C ASP A 140 -32.87 66.53 20.96
N LYS A 141 -32.26 65.37 20.63
CA LYS A 141 -31.64 65.18 19.32
C LYS A 141 -32.65 65.29 18.18
N TYR A 142 -33.80 64.62 18.29
CA TYR A 142 -34.84 64.67 17.27
C TYR A 142 -35.31 66.11 17.01
N LEU A 143 -35.59 66.89 18.06
CA LEU A 143 -36.03 68.28 17.92
C LEU A 143 -34.95 69.21 17.36
N LYS A 144 -33.67 68.95 17.66
CA LYS A 144 -32.54 69.72 17.10
C LYS A 144 -32.31 69.45 15.62
N GLU A 145 -32.43 68.20 15.18
CA GLU A 145 -32.21 67.78 13.80
C GLU A 145 -33.44 68.06 12.90
N GLU A 146 -34.66 67.88 13.44
CA GLU A 146 -35.92 68.09 12.71
C GLU A 146 -36.54 69.45 13.07
N LYS A 147 -35.87 70.54 12.65
CA LYS A 147 -36.28 71.93 12.95
C LYS A 147 -37.69 72.31 12.50
N THR A 148 -38.30 71.55 11.58
CA THR A 148 -39.67 71.75 11.06
C THR A 148 -40.70 70.80 11.68
N ALA A 149 -40.37 70.08 12.75
CA ALA A 149 -41.28 69.12 13.37
C ALA A 149 -42.48 69.83 14.00
N ASN A 150 -43.68 69.56 13.49
CA ASN A 150 -44.94 70.02 14.09
C ASN A 150 -45.40 69.08 15.22
N ALA A 151 -46.42 69.49 15.98
CA ALA A 151 -46.99 68.72 17.08
C ALA A 151 -47.37 67.27 16.68
N GLY A 152 -47.92 67.08 15.47
CA GLY A 152 -48.29 65.76 14.95
C GLY A 152 -47.08 64.87 14.66
N MET A 153 -45.98 65.42 14.12
CA MET A 153 -44.74 64.70 13.87
C MET A 153 -44.06 64.29 15.18
N ILE A 154 -44.02 65.19 16.16
CA ILE A 154 -43.50 64.92 17.50
C ILE A 154 -44.32 63.82 18.17
N LYS A 155 -45.66 63.94 18.14
CA LYS A 155 -46.57 62.89 18.64
C LYS A 155 -46.28 61.54 17.98
N ASN A 156 -46.23 61.47 16.65
CA ASN A 156 -45.97 60.23 15.92
C ASN A 156 -44.61 59.59 16.30
N PHE A 157 -43.57 60.41 16.40
CA PHE A 157 -42.24 59.97 16.82
C PHE A 157 -42.24 59.42 18.24
N VAL A 158 -42.81 60.18 19.19
CA VAL A 158 -42.91 59.77 20.59
C VAL A 158 -43.78 58.51 20.74
N SER A 159 -44.92 58.43 20.05
CA SER A 159 -45.77 57.23 20.06
C SER A 159 -45.00 55.99 19.62
N LYS A 160 -44.23 56.06 18.52
CA LYS A 160 -43.42 54.93 18.05
C LYS A 160 -42.34 54.54 19.05
N LEU A 161 -41.64 55.52 19.63
CA LEU A 161 -40.63 55.25 20.65
C LEU A 161 -41.25 54.58 21.89
N ILE A 162 -42.36 55.10 22.40
CA ILE A 162 -43.03 54.54 23.59
C ILE A 162 -43.50 53.10 23.31
N LEU A 163 -44.09 52.85 22.13
CA LEU A 163 -44.50 51.50 21.73
C LEU A 163 -43.31 50.53 21.69
N TRP A 164 -42.19 50.91 21.07
CA TRP A 164 -40.98 50.08 21.05
C TRP A 164 -40.34 49.90 22.44
N ILE A 165 -40.38 50.93 23.28
CA ILE A 165 -39.91 50.87 24.66
C ILE A 165 -40.72 49.82 25.44
N HIS A 166 -42.05 49.84 25.34
CA HIS A 166 -42.92 48.86 26.02
C HIS A 166 -42.68 47.43 25.56
N GLU A 167 -42.51 47.22 24.26
CA GLU A 167 -42.34 45.89 23.69
C GLU A 167 -40.97 45.29 24.01
N TYR A 168 -39.89 46.07 23.80
CA TYR A 168 -38.55 45.51 23.71
C TYR A 168 -37.71 45.69 24.97
N ILE A 169 -37.89 46.76 25.75
CA ILE A 169 -37.01 47.06 26.88
C ILE A 169 -37.24 46.18 28.11
N PRO A 170 -38.48 45.84 28.52
CA PRO A 170 -38.70 45.04 29.73
C PRO A 170 -37.95 43.72 29.73
N SER A 171 -37.91 43.02 28.59
CA SER A 171 -37.19 41.75 28.45
C SER A 171 -35.67 41.89 28.61
N LEU A 172 -35.10 43.04 28.25
CA LEU A 172 -33.67 43.31 28.38
C LEU A 172 -33.25 43.68 29.81
N MET A 173 -34.14 44.33 30.57
CA MET A 173 -33.83 44.84 31.92
C MET A 173 -34.14 43.86 33.06
N GLN A 174 -34.85 42.76 32.81
CA GLN A 174 -35.28 41.80 33.84
C GLN A 174 -34.17 40.84 34.34
N THR A 175 -32.94 40.91 33.82
CA THR A 175 -31.89 39.91 34.11
C THR A 175 -30.63 40.52 34.75
N LYS A 176 -30.18 39.94 35.88
CA LYS A 176 -28.84 40.23 36.45
C LYS A 176 -27.79 39.45 35.65
N SER A 177 -27.40 39.99 34.50
CA SER A 177 -26.48 39.34 33.57
C SER A 177 -25.07 39.94 33.61
N PRO A 178 -24.01 39.13 33.47
CA PRO A 178 -22.64 39.65 33.31
C PRO A 178 -22.37 40.18 31.88
N TRP A 179 -23.38 40.21 31.00
CA TRP A 179 -23.31 40.81 29.66
C TRP A 179 -24.28 41.99 29.52
N ASN A 180 -23.85 43.03 28.80
CA ASN A 180 -24.79 44.03 28.26
C ASN A 180 -25.80 43.34 27.34
N PRO A 181 -27.07 43.80 27.30
CA PRO A 181 -27.99 43.38 26.25
C PRO A 181 -27.43 43.74 24.86
N LYS A 182 -27.79 42.93 23.85
CA LYS A 182 -27.19 42.94 22.51
C LYS A 182 -28.25 43.20 21.46
N ILE A 183 -27.99 44.15 20.57
CA ILE A 183 -28.91 44.53 19.50
C ILE A 183 -28.20 44.38 18.16
N LEU A 184 -28.75 43.59 17.24
CA LEU A 184 -28.25 43.45 15.87
C LEU A 184 -29.29 43.93 14.86
N TYR A 185 -29.01 45.01 14.15
CA TYR A 185 -29.85 45.47 13.04
C TYR A 185 -29.15 45.21 11.72
N TYR A 186 -29.80 44.50 10.80
CA TYR A 186 -29.30 44.24 9.46
C TYR A 186 -30.17 44.89 8.38
N GLY A 187 -29.54 45.58 7.44
CA GLY A 187 -30.16 46.11 6.22
C GLY A 187 -30.41 47.61 6.24
N ASP A 188 -31.27 48.06 5.34
CA ASP A 188 -31.60 49.48 5.19
C ASP A 188 -32.36 50.00 6.42
N ILE A 189 -32.07 51.24 6.85
CA ILE A 189 -32.63 51.81 8.08
C ILE A 189 -33.24 53.20 7.84
N LYS A 190 -34.39 53.46 8.45
CA LYS A 190 -35.10 54.76 8.42
C LYS A 190 -34.71 55.62 9.64
N LYS A 191 -35.02 56.93 9.61
CA LYS A 191 -34.68 57.87 10.68
C LYS A 191 -35.15 57.41 12.08
N HIS A 192 -36.43 57.06 12.25
CA HIS A 192 -36.98 56.71 13.58
C HIS A 192 -36.33 55.46 14.21
N PRO A 193 -36.11 54.33 13.48
CA PRO A 193 -35.32 53.22 14.00
C PRO A 193 -33.89 53.60 14.44
N VAL A 194 -33.22 54.54 13.78
CA VAL A 194 -31.89 55.01 14.20
C VAL A 194 -31.95 55.66 15.58
N TYR A 195 -32.94 56.53 15.81
CA TYR A 195 -33.18 57.12 17.13
C TYR A 195 -33.45 56.06 18.20
N PHE A 196 -34.16 54.99 17.86
CA PHE A 196 -34.37 53.87 18.79
C PHE A 196 -33.11 53.06 19.07
N LEU A 197 -32.27 52.79 18.06
CA LEU A 197 -30.94 52.18 18.28
C LEU A 197 -30.05 53.05 19.17
N ILE A 198 -30.10 54.38 19.01
CA ILE A 198 -29.42 55.32 19.89
C ILE A 198 -29.99 55.21 21.30
N LEU A 199 -31.31 55.19 21.48
CA LEU A 199 -31.94 55.00 22.79
C LEU A 199 -31.44 53.72 23.47
N LEU A 200 -31.44 52.59 22.75
CA LEU A 200 -30.96 51.30 23.25
C LEU A 200 -29.47 51.36 23.66
N SER A 201 -28.64 52.08 22.91
CA SER A 201 -27.24 52.29 23.30
C SER A 201 -27.13 53.09 24.61
N GLN A 202 -27.94 54.14 24.78
CA GLN A 202 -27.87 55.03 25.95
C GLN A 202 -28.40 54.37 27.23
N ILE A 203 -29.26 53.36 27.13
CA ILE A 203 -29.66 52.54 28.29
C ILE A 203 -28.61 51.47 28.64
N GLY A 204 -27.52 51.34 27.87
CA GLY A 204 -26.41 50.41 28.13
C GLY A 204 -26.36 49.16 27.26
N CYS A 205 -27.11 49.08 26.15
CA CYS A 205 -27.00 47.95 25.22
C CYS A 205 -25.79 48.10 24.29
N ASP A 206 -25.18 46.99 23.90
CA ASP A 206 -24.29 46.98 22.73
C ASP A 206 -25.13 46.87 21.45
N VAL A 207 -24.86 47.71 20.48
CA VAL A 207 -25.62 47.83 19.24
C VAL A 207 -24.70 47.63 18.04
N LEU A 208 -25.09 46.73 17.15
CA LEU A 208 -24.43 46.52 15.87
C LEU A 208 -25.40 46.79 14.73
N TYR A 209 -25.12 47.84 13.96
CA TYR A 209 -25.80 48.13 12.71
C TYR A 209 -24.96 47.61 11.56
N ILE A 210 -25.51 46.70 10.75
CA ILE A 210 -24.81 46.08 9.61
C ILE A 210 -25.59 46.39 8.34
N ASN A 211 -24.93 47.04 7.38
CA ASN A 211 -25.47 47.20 6.03
C ASN A 211 -24.36 46.98 4.99
N PRO A 212 -24.44 45.92 4.15
CA PRO A 212 -23.40 45.64 3.16
C PRO A 212 -23.36 46.64 2.00
N TYR A 213 -24.37 47.52 1.86
CA TYR A 213 -24.52 48.41 0.71
C TYR A 213 -24.39 49.90 1.07
N SER A 214 -25.17 50.40 2.04
CA SER A 214 -25.26 51.84 2.29
C SER A 214 -25.54 52.19 3.74
N ASP A 215 -25.03 53.33 4.16
CA ASP A 215 -25.18 53.87 5.51
C ASP A 215 -25.86 55.26 5.52
N GLN A 216 -26.35 55.69 4.36
CA GLN A 216 -26.99 57.00 4.20
C GLN A 216 -28.23 57.17 5.10
N GLY A 217 -28.97 56.10 5.37
CA GLY A 217 -30.14 56.14 6.26
C GLY A 217 -29.78 56.51 7.69
N TYR A 218 -28.66 56.01 8.20
CA TYR A 218 -28.17 56.29 9.55
C TYR A 218 -27.59 57.71 9.66
N ARG A 219 -26.77 58.12 8.67
CA ARG A 219 -26.12 59.45 8.66
C ARG A 219 -27.09 60.63 8.66
N LYS A 220 -28.34 60.43 8.24
CA LYS A 220 -29.42 61.43 8.35
C LYS A 220 -29.78 61.80 9.78
N VAL A 221 -29.39 60.98 10.77
CA VAL A 221 -29.67 61.20 12.19
C VAL A 221 -28.38 61.50 12.95
N ASP A 222 -27.30 60.74 12.75
CA ASP A 222 -26.01 60.97 13.43
C ASP A 222 -24.87 61.05 12.41
N ASN A 223 -24.71 62.23 11.80
CA ASN A 223 -23.66 62.51 10.81
C ASN A 223 -22.26 62.62 11.43
N ASN A 224 -22.17 63.09 12.68
CA ASN A 224 -20.93 63.37 13.38
C ASN A 224 -20.41 62.17 14.18
N ASN A 225 -21.02 60.98 14.04
CA ASN A 225 -20.63 59.75 14.75
C ASN A 225 -20.61 59.93 16.27
N ARG A 226 -21.52 60.74 16.81
CA ARG A 226 -21.56 61.02 18.25
C ARG A 226 -21.96 59.80 19.05
N PHE A 227 -22.84 58.96 18.50
CA PHE A 227 -23.43 57.83 19.22
C PHE A 227 -22.88 56.49 18.75
N SER A 228 -22.20 56.42 17.59
CA SER A 228 -21.67 55.17 17.05
C SER A 228 -20.34 55.35 16.33
N MET A 229 -19.57 54.27 16.23
CA MET A 229 -18.33 54.21 15.46
C MET A 229 -18.58 53.57 14.08
N LEU A 230 -17.94 54.12 13.05
CA LEU A 230 -18.03 53.60 11.68
C LEU A 230 -16.87 52.64 11.39
N LYS A 231 -17.20 51.44 10.91
CA LYS A 231 -16.28 50.49 10.28
C LYS A 231 -16.70 50.32 8.83
N GLU A 232 -15.99 51.01 7.95
CA GLU A 232 -16.29 51.05 6.51
C GLU A 232 -15.28 50.21 5.74
N GLU A 233 -15.77 49.32 4.89
CA GLU A 233 -14.98 48.37 4.11
C GLU A 233 -15.10 48.67 2.61
N LYS A 234 -14.24 48.04 1.79
CA LYS A 234 -14.05 48.44 0.38
C LYS A 234 -15.24 48.12 -0.53
N ILE A 235 -15.84 46.94 -0.40
CA ILE A 235 -16.91 46.46 -1.29
C ILE A 235 -18.27 46.80 -0.68
N LYS A 236 -19.11 47.50 -1.45
CA LYS A 236 -20.45 47.94 -1.02
C LYS A 236 -21.50 47.50 -2.03
N ILE A 237 -22.08 46.33 -1.79
CA ILE A 237 -23.05 45.69 -2.70
C ILE A 237 -24.22 45.16 -1.90
N LYS A 238 -25.44 45.29 -2.43
CA LYS A 238 -26.64 44.72 -1.83
C LYS A 238 -26.61 43.20 -2.02
N LEU A 239 -26.67 42.44 -0.93
CA LEU A 239 -26.72 40.97 -0.96
C LEU A 239 -28.12 40.48 -1.37
N SER A 240 -28.18 39.33 -2.03
CA SER A 240 -29.43 38.70 -2.48
C SER A 240 -30.29 38.18 -1.33
N SER A 241 -29.68 37.83 -0.20
CA SER A 241 -30.37 37.40 1.02
C SER A 241 -29.64 37.88 2.28
N PRO A 242 -30.37 38.12 3.39
CA PRO A 242 -29.75 38.46 4.66
C PRO A 242 -28.97 37.25 5.23
N PRO A 243 -27.75 37.44 5.74
CA PRO A 243 -26.96 36.39 6.39
C PRO A 243 -27.54 35.98 7.76
N ILE A 244 -28.49 36.76 8.29
CA ILE A 244 -29.20 36.52 9.55
C ILE A 244 -30.46 35.72 9.26
N LYS A 245 -30.62 34.58 9.92
CA LYS A 245 -31.85 33.77 9.90
C LYS A 245 -32.66 33.98 11.18
N VAL A 246 -33.97 33.81 11.08
CA VAL A 246 -34.87 33.79 12.24
C VAL A 246 -34.64 32.49 13.01
N ILE A 247 -34.29 32.59 14.29
CA ILE A 247 -33.97 31.44 15.16
C ILE A 247 -34.76 31.58 16.46
N SER A 248 -35.27 30.47 17.00
CA SER A 248 -35.95 30.40 18.30
C SER A 248 -34.97 30.68 19.45
N LYS A 249 -35.37 31.51 20.41
CA LYS A 249 -34.53 31.92 21.55
C LYS A 249 -34.87 31.10 22.81
N PRO A 250 -33.88 30.74 23.64
CA PRO A 250 -34.13 30.18 24.96
C PRO A 250 -34.73 31.25 25.92
N ILE A 251 -35.61 30.83 26.82
CA ILE A 251 -36.37 31.72 27.75
C ILE A 251 -35.46 32.35 28.82
N GLN A 252 -34.33 31.72 29.17
CA GLN A 252 -33.33 32.27 30.09
C GLN A 252 -31.94 32.34 29.42
N PRO A 253 -31.14 33.39 29.71
CA PRO A 253 -29.78 33.49 29.22
C PRO A 253 -28.95 32.32 29.75
N VAL A 254 -28.37 31.53 28.85
CA VAL A 254 -27.45 30.45 29.22
C VAL A 254 -26.19 31.10 29.81
N ASN A 255 -25.73 30.62 30.96
CA ASN A 255 -24.57 31.18 31.66
C ASN A 255 -23.33 31.16 30.74
N MET A 256 -22.98 32.29 30.12
CA MET A 256 -21.83 32.36 29.20
C MET A 256 -20.45 32.30 29.89
N GLU A 257 -20.34 32.23 31.23
CA GLU A 257 -19.10 31.79 31.92
C GLU A 257 -18.84 30.29 31.69
N GLN A 258 -19.85 29.50 31.29
CA GLN A 258 -19.67 28.17 30.71
C GLN A 258 -19.51 28.20 29.17
N LEU A 259 -19.79 29.33 28.50
CA LEU A 259 -19.58 29.53 27.05
C LEU A 259 -18.17 30.01 26.69
N SER A 260 -17.30 30.31 27.65
CA SER A 260 -15.86 30.49 27.40
C SER A 260 -15.11 29.16 27.24
N GLN A 261 -15.78 28.02 27.42
CA GLN A 261 -15.28 26.73 26.95
C GLN A 261 -15.88 26.36 25.59
N VAL A 262 -15.72 27.25 24.62
CA VAL A 262 -15.48 26.75 23.27
C VAL A 262 -14.18 25.98 23.38
N VAL A 263 -14.26 24.66 23.55
CA VAL A 263 -13.12 23.80 23.19
C VAL A 263 -13.05 23.80 21.65
N LEU A 264 -12.67 24.95 21.07
CA LEU A 264 -11.46 24.92 20.27
C LEU A 264 -10.44 24.39 21.28
N THR A 265 -9.86 23.23 21.05
CA THR A 265 -8.77 22.74 21.87
C THR A 265 -7.63 23.78 21.79
N THR A 266 -7.74 24.90 22.50
CA THR A 266 -6.71 25.92 22.61
C THR A 266 -5.67 25.31 23.53
N GLY A 267 -4.63 24.77 22.92
CA GLY A 267 -3.54 24.06 23.57
C GLY A 267 -2.57 23.54 22.51
N CYS A 268 -1.39 23.08 22.93
CA CYS A 268 -0.47 22.41 22.02
C CYS A 268 -1.14 21.13 21.49
N PHE A 269 -1.05 20.87 20.19
CA PHE A 269 -1.45 19.60 19.56
C PHE A 269 -0.22 18.91 19.00
N ALA A 270 -0.29 17.60 18.84
CA ALA A 270 0.62 16.92 17.94
C ALA A 270 0.21 17.14 16.48
N VAL A 271 1.12 17.65 15.66
CA VAL A 271 0.94 17.76 14.21
C VAL A 271 1.44 16.48 13.56
N VAL A 272 0.51 15.60 13.20
CA VAL A 272 0.84 14.33 12.55
C VAL A 272 0.96 14.52 11.04
N LYS A 273 2.08 14.09 10.46
CA LYS A 273 2.34 14.20 9.02
C LYS A 273 2.69 12.84 8.43
N LEU A 274 2.04 12.49 7.32
CA LEU A 274 2.33 11.28 6.58
C LEU A 274 3.69 11.41 5.88
N LYS A 275 4.59 10.46 6.13
CA LYS A 275 5.95 10.44 5.58
C LYS A 275 6.05 9.45 4.42
N SER A 276 6.79 9.82 3.37
CA SER A 276 7.14 8.92 2.28
C SER A 276 8.37 8.07 2.62
N SER A 277 8.39 6.85 2.11
CA SER A 277 9.37 5.79 2.31
C SER A 277 9.55 5.01 1.01
N ASN A 278 10.79 4.65 0.69
CA ASN A 278 11.14 3.77 -0.41
C ASN A 278 11.25 2.30 0.02
N ASP A 279 11.54 2.05 1.31
CA ASP A 279 11.59 0.72 1.92
C ASP A 279 10.87 0.74 3.27
N ILE A 280 9.55 0.55 3.21
CA ILE A 280 8.71 0.67 4.40
C ILE A 280 9.02 -0.39 5.46
N ILE A 281 9.44 -1.59 5.04
CA ILE A 281 9.73 -2.71 5.95
C ILE A 281 10.91 -2.37 6.88
N LYS A 282 11.87 -1.59 6.36
CA LYS A 282 12.99 -1.05 7.11
C LYS A 282 12.63 0.24 7.85
N ASP A 283 12.01 1.20 7.17
CA ASP A 283 11.81 2.56 7.69
C ASP A 283 10.81 2.61 8.85
N ILE A 284 9.81 1.72 8.88
CA ILE A 284 8.86 1.62 9.99
C ILE A 284 9.57 1.23 11.31
N ARG A 285 10.75 0.60 11.25
CA ARG A 285 11.53 0.22 12.43
C ARG A 285 12.27 1.41 13.06
N VAL A 286 12.38 2.53 12.36
CA VAL A 286 13.09 3.72 12.84
C VAL A 286 12.24 4.48 13.85
N PRO A 287 12.72 4.76 15.08
CA PRO A 287 11.98 5.55 16.07
C PRO A 287 11.69 6.98 15.60
N LEU A 288 10.58 7.58 16.07
CA LEU A 288 10.14 8.92 15.67
C LEU A 288 11.25 9.97 15.79
N ILE A 289 12.01 9.96 16.90
CA ILE A 289 13.09 10.93 17.17
C ILE A 289 14.22 10.91 16.13
N LYS A 290 14.38 9.81 15.37
CA LYS A 290 15.39 9.67 14.32
C LYS A 290 14.84 9.97 12.93
N ARG A 291 13.54 10.25 12.79
CA ARG A 291 12.91 10.51 11.49
C ARG A 291 13.06 11.97 11.09
N SER A 292 13.33 12.22 9.81
CA SER A 292 13.32 13.58 9.30
C SER A 292 11.91 14.20 9.39
N GLY A 293 11.87 15.46 9.82
CA GLY A 293 10.61 16.20 10.06
C GLY A 293 10.03 16.02 11.47
N TYR A 294 10.68 15.24 12.34
CA TYR A 294 10.32 15.15 13.76
C TYR A 294 10.67 16.45 14.50
N LEU A 295 9.72 16.93 15.30
CA LEU A 295 9.94 18.01 16.26
C LEU A 295 9.36 17.55 17.62
N GLY A 296 10.12 17.74 18.70
CA GLY A 296 9.69 17.38 20.05
C GLY A 296 8.74 18.41 20.67
N HIS A 297 8.69 18.42 22.00
CA HIS A 297 7.87 19.34 22.80
C HIS A 297 8.23 20.82 22.55
N PRO A 298 7.29 21.78 22.76
CA PRO A 298 5.95 21.63 23.34
C PRO A 298 4.83 21.28 22.34
N ALA A 299 5.03 21.49 21.04
CA ALA A 299 4.06 21.17 19.98
C ALA A 299 4.66 20.12 19.02
N PRO A 300 4.56 18.82 19.34
CA PRO A 300 5.29 17.78 18.63
C PRO A 300 4.84 17.64 17.18
N ILE A 301 5.78 17.54 16.25
CA ILE A 301 5.52 17.18 14.85
C ILE A 301 5.90 15.71 14.69
N VAL A 302 4.93 14.87 14.34
CA VAL A 302 5.05 13.41 14.34
C VAL A 302 5.01 12.89 12.91
N PRO A 303 6.15 12.51 12.31
CA PRO A 303 6.19 11.88 11.01
C PRO A 303 5.82 10.39 11.12
N VAL A 304 4.62 10.03 10.64
CA VAL A 304 4.08 8.66 10.69
C VAL A 304 4.10 8.00 9.32
N TYR A 305 4.16 6.68 9.32
CA TYR A 305 3.98 5.86 8.14
C TYR A 305 2.60 5.20 8.16
N PHE A 306 1.82 5.38 7.10
CA PHE A 306 0.64 4.57 6.84
C PHE A 306 0.71 4.06 5.41
N TYR A 307 1.14 2.80 5.28
CA TYR A 307 1.40 2.17 4.00
C TYR A 307 0.50 0.97 3.74
N ARG A 308 0.08 0.85 2.48
CA ARG A 308 -0.56 -0.32 1.89
C ARG A 308 0.51 -1.05 1.10
N TYR A 309 0.95 -2.19 1.62
CA TYR A 309 1.95 -3.05 1.00
C TYR A 309 1.23 -4.20 0.31
N ILE A 310 1.09 -4.07 -1.00
CA ILE A 310 0.20 -4.90 -1.82
C ILE A 310 1.02 -5.71 -2.81
N GLY A 311 0.76 -7.02 -2.89
CA GLY A 311 1.47 -7.94 -3.77
C GLY A 311 2.86 -8.36 -3.28
N ILE A 312 3.45 -9.32 -3.99
CA ILE A 312 4.77 -9.91 -3.70
C ILE A 312 5.80 -9.41 -4.72
N LYS A 313 7.01 -9.08 -4.23
CA LYS A 313 8.11 -8.61 -5.06
C LYS A 313 8.87 -9.81 -5.64
N GLY A 314 8.70 -10.07 -6.94
CA GLY A 314 9.27 -11.22 -7.66
C GLY A 314 8.19 -12.21 -8.10
N LYS A 315 8.53 -13.13 -9.01
CA LYS A 315 7.57 -14.05 -9.66
C LYS A 315 7.83 -15.54 -9.37
N ASP A 316 8.93 -15.86 -8.72
CA ASP A 316 9.36 -17.22 -8.42
C ASP A 316 9.02 -17.63 -6.97
N GLU A 317 9.10 -18.93 -6.68
CA GLU A 317 8.85 -19.46 -5.33
C GLU A 317 9.82 -18.87 -4.29
N LEU A 318 11.05 -18.57 -4.70
CA LEU A 318 12.05 -17.92 -3.85
C LEU A 318 11.57 -16.54 -3.37
N ALA A 319 11.01 -15.72 -4.27
CA ALA A 319 10.46 -14.41 -3.91
C ALA A 319 9.28 -14.51 -2.94
N VAL A 320 8.40 -15.51 -3.11
CA VAL A 320 7.28 -15.77 -2.20
C VAL A 320 7.80 -16.12 -0.81
N ASP A 321 8.76 -17.04 -0.71
CA ASP A 321 9.32 -17.44 0.57
C ASP A 321 10.11 -16.31 1.25
N GLU A 322 10.84 -15.49 0.48
CA GLU A 322 11.50 -14.29 0.99
C GLU A 322 10.51 -13.26 1.53
N TYR A 323 9.39 -13.07 0.85
CA TYR A 323 8.32 -12.19 1.32
C TYR A 323 7.80 -12.64 2.68
N TYR A 324 7.45 -13.91 2.85
CA TYR A 324 6.98 -14.45 4.13
C TYR A 324 8.06 -14.40 5.23
N ASN A 325 9.32 -14.64 4.89
CA ASN A 325 10.42 -14.47 5.85
C ASN A 325 10.55 -13.02 6.32
N ASN A 326 10.46 -12.06 5.40
CA ASN A 326 10.50 -10.64 5.74
C ASN A 326 9.35 -10.24 6.66
N LEU A 327 8.14 -10.78 6.45
CA LEU A 327 6.99 -10.55 7.33
C LEU A 327 7.20 -11.13 8.73
N TYR A 328 7.72 -12.36 8.82
CA TYR A 328 8.04 -12.99 10.10
C TYR A 328 9.09 -12.20 10.89
N LEU A 329 10.19 -11.82 10.22
CA LEU A 329 11.27 -11.04 10.82
C LEU A 329 10.80 -9.64 11.23
N LEU A 330 9.91 -9.03 10.45
CA LEU A 330 9.28 -7.75 10.81
C LEU A 330 8.46 -7.91 12.08
N ASP A 331 7.51 -8.85 12.12
CA ASP A 331 6.67 -9.08 13.31
C ASP A 331 7.52 -9.32 14.58
N LYS A 332 8.56 -10.15 14.48
CA LYS A 332 9.51 -10.38 15.58
C LYS A 332 10.21 -9.10 16.03
N ALA A 333 10.64 -8.25 15.09
CA ALA A 333 11.29 -6.99 15.40
C ALA A 333 10.33 -5.99 16.08
N LEU A 334 9.07 -5.89 15.63
CA LEU A 334 8.10 -4.93 16.18
C LEU A 334 7.59 -5.34 17.57
N ARG A 335 7.48 -6.64 17.86
CA ARG A 335 7.10 -7.15 19.21
C ARG A 335 8.06 -6.77 20.33
N ASN A 336 9.33 -6.54 20.00
CA ASN A 336 10.39 -6.27 20.97
C ASN A 336 10.59 -4.77 21.26
N ARG A 337 9.72 -3.89 20.76
CA ARG A 337 9.82 -2.43 20.98
C ARG A 337 9.31 -2.02 22.35
N GLN A 338 9.78 -0.85 22.82
CA GLN A 338 9.32 -0.24 24.06
C GLN A 338 7.86 0.25 23.98
N ASN A 339 7.44 0.79 22.82
CA ASN A 339 6.06 1.21 22.59
C ASN A 339 5.20 0.08 22.01
N GLY A 340 3.87 0.20 22.15
CA GLY A 340 2.96 -0.90 21.90
C GLY A 340 2.86 -1.31 20.42
N PHE A 341 2.85 -2.62 20.20
CA PHE A 341 2.67 -3.24 18.88
C PHE A 341 1.45 -4.17 18.88
N ILE A 342 0.67 -4.12 17.81
CA ILE A 342 -0.44 -5.05 17.58
C ILE A 342 -0.34 -5.62 16.16
N ARG A 343 -0.47 -6.93 16.06
CA ARG A 343 -0.71 -7.64 14.80
C ARG A 343 -2.18 -8.05 14.71
N LEU A 344 -2.85 -7.63 13.65
CA LEU A 344 -4.23 -7.97 13.33
C LEU A 344 -4.23 -8.88 12.10
N THR A 345 -4.71 -10.12 12.23
CA THR A 345 -4.73 -11.11 11.12
C THR A 345 -6.13 -11.49 10.65
N ASN A 346 -7.17 -11.04 11.36
CA ASN A 346 -8.56 -11.39 11.13
C ASN A 346 -9.41 -10.12 11.09
N PRO A 347 -10.59 -10.16 10.45
CA PRO A 347 -11.58 -9.09 10.58
C PRO A 347 -11.83 -8.77 12.05
N LEU A 348 -11.91 -7.48 12.37
CA LEU A 348 -12.03 -7.04 13.75
C LEU A 348 -13.38 -7.47 14.33
N ALA A 349 -13.33 -8.23 15.42
CA ALA A 349 -14.52 -8.62 16.16
C ALA A 349 -15.31 -7.37 16.57
N ILE A 350 -16.63 -7.42 16.41
CA ILE A 350 -17.52 -6.34 16.83
C ILE A 350 -17.46 -6.27 18.37
N PRO A 351 -17.30 -5.07 18.98
CA PRO A 351 -17.30 -4.94 20.43
C PRO A 351 -18.59 -5.52 21.04
N GLY A 352 -18.48 -6.17 22.19
CA GLY A 352 -19.61 -6.87 22.81
C GLY A 352 -20.74 -5.91 23.22
N ASN A 353 -21.99 -6.39 23.21
CA ASN A 353 -23.17 -5.58 23.57
C ASN A 353 -23.04 -4.94 24.96
N ASN A 354 -22.40 -5.61 25.92
CA ASN A 354 -22.16 -5.09 27.27
C ASN A 354 -21.17 -3.93 27.30
N GLU A 355 -20.15 -3.92 26.42
CA GLU A 355 -19.22 -2.79 26.33
C GLU A 355 -19.87 -1.59 25.64
N ILE A 356 -20.59 -1.86 24.55
CA ILE A 356 -21.31 -0.82 23.79
C ILE A 356 -22.40 -0.17 24.64
N SER A 357 -23.11 -0.92 25.48
CA SER A 357 -24.16 -0.37 26.35
C SER A 357 -23.60 0.62 27.38
N ILE A 358 -22.39 0.39 27.89
CA ILE A 358 -21.69 1.31 28.80
C ILE A 358 -21.36 2.63 28.09
N TYR A 359 -20.83 2.57 26.86
CA TYR A 359 -20.54 3.80 26.10
C TYR A 359 -21.82 4.53 25.69
N ARG A 360 -22.87 3.79 25.35
CA ARG A 360 -24.18 4.34 24.99
C ARG A 360 -24.84 5.05 26.19
N SER A 361 -24.76 4.49 27.40
CA SER A 361 -25.30 5.15 28.60
C SER A 361 -24.52 6.44 28.91
N LYS A 362 -23.18 6.40 28.88
CA LYS A 362 -22.34 7.60 29.04
C LYS A 362 -22.66 8.66 27.99
N LEU A 363 -22.84 8.25 26.73
CA LEU A 363 -23.21 9.14 25.64
C LEU A 363 -24.63 9.72 25.84
N GLN A 364 -25.58 8.97 26.40
CA GLN A 364 -26.92 9.46 26.69
C GLN A 364 -26.88 10.59 27.72
N HIS A 365 -26.09 10.42 28.79
CA HIS A 365 -25.92 11.38 29.87
C HIS A 365 -24.93 12.52 29.57
N ALA A 366 -24.14 12.39 28.50
CA ALA A 366 -23.18 13.42 28.11
C ALA A 366 -23.88 14.71 27.67
N LYS A 367 -23.36 15.84 28.16
CA LYS A 367 -23.86 17.17 27.80
C LYS A 367 -23.29 17.57 26.44
N THR A 368 -24.15 18.07 25.55
CA THR A 368 -23.68 18.76 24.34
C THR A 368 -23.21 20.16 24.75
N THR A 369 -22.01 20.54 24.34
CA THR A 369 -21.45 21.89 24.48
C THR A 369 -21.52 22.69 23.18
N LEU A 370 -21.95 22.03 22.08
CA LEU A 370 -22.24 22.69 20.80
C LEU A 370 -23.61 23.36 20.88
N PHE A 371 -23.66 24.64 20.50
CA PHE A 371 -24.90 25.44 20.51
C PHE A 371 -25.62 25.48 19.15
N TYR A 372 -24.91 25.14 18.06
CA TYR A 372 -25.41 25.12 16.69
C TYR A 372 -24.60 24.11 15.86
N GLY A 373 -25.23 23.50 14.87
CA GLY A 373 -24.62 22.47 14.03
C GLY A 373 -25.69 21.56 13.43
N SER A 374 -25.31 20.69 12.50
CA SER A 374 -26.15 19.58 12.07
C SER A 374 -26.36 18.57 13.22
N ALA A 375 -27.36 17.69 13.11
CA ALA A 375 -27.55 16.58 14.07
C ALA A 375 -26.24 15.77 14.26
N LYS A 376 -25.45 15.66 13.20
CA LYS A 376 -24.11 15.05 13.20
C LYS A 376 -23.10 15.84 14.04
N ASP A 377 -23.06 17.15 13.93
CA ASP A 377 -22.13 17.99 14.70
C ASP A 377 -22.46 17.92 16.20
N PHE A 378 -23.76 17.89 16.55
CA PHE A 378 -24.20 17.67 17.92
C PHE A 378 -23.76 16.30 18.45
N LEU A 379 -23.89 15.24 17.67
CA LEU A 379 -23.44 13.89 18.05
C LEU A 379 -21.92 13.84 18.28
N ILE A 380 -21.13 14.39 17.36
CA ILE A 380 -19.66 14.43 17.45
C ILE A 380 -19.22 15.21 18.70
N ASN A 381 -19.83 16.36 18.96
CA ASN A 381 -19.55 17.15 20.15
C ASN A 381 -19.94 16.41 21.44
N LYS A 382 -21.13 15.80 21.46
CA LYS A 382 -21.61 15.00 22.59
C LYS A 382 -20.62 13.88 22.94
N ILE A 383 -20.11 13.16 21.93
CA ILE A 383 -19.07 12.13 22.09
C ILE A 383 -17.78 12.71 22.68
N THR A 384 -17.34 13.86 22.17
CA THR A 384 -16.08 14.49 22.57
C THR A 384 -16.08 14.97 24.03
N ASN A 385 -17.27 15.26 24.58
CA ASN A 385 -17.47 15.68 25.97
C ASN A 385 -17.89 14.54 26.91
N ALA A 386 -18.16 13.35 26.39
CA ALA A 386 -18.68 12.23 27.18
C ALA A 386 -17.60 11.50 28.02
N ASP A 387 -16.34 11.92 27.94
CA ASP A 387 -15.17 11.23 28.52
C ASP A 387 -15.15 9.72 28.20
N ILE A 388 -15.54 9.36 26.97
CA ILE A 388 -15.58 7.98 26.46
C ILE A 388 -14.38 7.62 25.57
N LEU A 389 -13.64 8.61 25.09
CA LEU A 389 -12.38 8.40 24.37
C LEU A 389 -11.22 8.25 25.36
N PRO A 390 -10.12 7.59 24.97
CA PRO A 390 -8.95 7.46 25.82
C PRO A 390 -8.40 8.81 26.27
N ASN A 391 -7.94 8.88 27.51
CA ASN A 391 -7.29 10.05 28.10
C ASN A 391 -5.93 9.66 28.66
N THR A 392 -4.95 10.55 28.54
CA THR A 392 -3.55 10.34 28.94
C THR A 392 -3.03 11.52 29.75
N ILE A 393 -1.81 11.42 30.27
CA ILE A 393 -1.15 12.52 30.99
C ILE A 393 -0.75 13.66 30.02
N SER A 394 -0.61 13.37 28.72
CA SER A 394 -0.16 14.33 27.71
C SER A 394 -1.34 15.11 27.12
N GLN A 395 -1.45 16.39 27.49
CA GLN A 395 -2.49 17.28 26.95
C GLN A 395 -2.48 17.37 25.41
N PRO A 396 -1.31 17.47 24.73
CA PRO A 396 -1.27 17.44 23.27
C PRO A 396 -1.84 16.17 22.66
N LEU A 397 -1.55 15.01 23.25
CA LEU A 397 -2.10 13.73 22.78
C LEU A 397 -3.61 13.66 22.97
N ASN A 398 -4.13 14.09 24.12
CA ASN A 398 -5.57 14.11 24.40
C ASN A 398 -6.32 15.00 23.39
N ASN A 399 -5.74 16.16 23.06
CA ASN A 399 -6.28 17.05 22.05
C ASN A 399 -6.26 16.39 20.66
N THR A 400 -5.15 15.74 20.28
CA THR A 400 -5.02 15.01 19.01
C THR A 400 -5.99 13.82 18.91
N ILE A 401 -6.21 13.07 20.00
CA ILE A 401 -7.18 11.97 20.10
C ILE A 401 -8.59 12.45 19.75
N LYS A 402 -9.02 13.57 20.33
CA LYS A 402 -10.34 14.16 20.08
C LYS A 402 -10.46 14.62 18.63
N THR A 403 -9.46 15.35 18.12
CA THR A 403 -9.46 15.86 16.74
C THR A 403 -9.45 14.73 15.70
N ALA A 404 -8.63 13.70 15.90
CA ALA A 404 -8.57 12.54 15.00
C ALA A 404 -9.92 11.79 14.94
N PHE A 405 -10.63 11.71 16.06
CA PHE A 405 -11.97 11.10 16.10
C PHE A 405 -12.97 11.92 15.27
N MET A 406 -12.97 13.26 15.44
CA MET A 406 -13.83 14.16 14.66
C MET A 406 -13.55 14.04 13.15
N ASP A 407 -12.28 13.97 12.76
CA ASP A 407 -11.87 13.80 11.37
C ASP A 407 -12.40 12.48 10.75
N VAL A 408 -12.32 11.38 11.50
CA VAL A 408 -12.81 10.07 11.02
C VAL A 408 -14.33 10.00 10.98
N MET A 409 -15.03 10.61 11.93
CA MET A 409 -16.49 10.76 11.86
C MET A 409 -16.91 11.58 10.63
N ASN A 410 -16.14 12.61 10.30
CA ASN A 410 -16.35 13.40 9.09
C ASN A 410 -16.04 12.64 7.81
N LEU A 411 -14.98 11.82 7.81
CA LEU A 411 -14.64 10.94 6.71
C LEU A 411 -15.78 9.94 6.44
N PHE A 412 -16.23 9.21 7.47
CA PHE A 412 -17.31 8.24 7.33
C PHE A 412 -18.61 8.88 6.79
N ALA A 413 -18.99 10.05 7.29
CA ALA A 413 -20.15 10.76 6.79
C ALA A 413 -20.02 11.26 5.34
N ARG A 414 -18.80 11.45 4.81
CA ARG A 414 -18.59 11.74 3.38
C ARG A 414 -18.71 10.48 2.52
N LEU A 415 -18.31 9.32 3.06
CA LEU A 415 -18.44 8.02 2.38
C LEU A 415 -19.90 7.58 2.30
N GLU A 416 -20.70 7.87 3.33
CA GLU A 416 -22.14 7.57 3.37
C GLU A 416 -22.99 8.85 3.57
N PRO A 417 -23.16 9.70 2.54
CA PRO A 417 -23.86 10.98 2.66
C PRO A 417 -25.35 10.85 3.01
N ASP A 418 -25.99 9.73 2.62
CA ASP A 418 -27.40 9.43 2.93
C ASP A 418 -27.58 8.64 4.25
N SER A 419 -26.53 8.52 5.08
CA SER A 419 -26.62 7.78 6.33
C SER A 419 -27.48 8.49 7.38
N SER A 420 -28.32 7.72 8.07
CA SER A 420 -29.13 8.24 9.18
C SER A 420 -28.26 8.54 10.40
N ILE A 421 -28.73 9.43 11.28
CA ILE A 421 -28.02 9.76 12.52
C ILE A 421 -27.78 8.53 13.40
N SER A 422 -28.71 7.57 13.39
CA SER A 422 -28.59 6.30 14.11
C SER A 422 -27.49 5.40 13.55
N LYS A 423 -27.30 5.37 12.22
CA LYS A 423 -26.17 4.65 11.60
C LYS A 423 -24.84 5.27 12.02
N LEU A 424 -24.76 6.61 12.00
CA LEU A 424 -23.58 7.35 12.42
C LEU A 424 -23.25 7.14 13.91
N GLU A 425 -24.27 7.11 14.77
CA GLU A 425 -24.12 6.80 16.20
C GLU A 425 -23.63 5.36 16.43
N ASN A 426 -24.19 4.39 15.71
CA ASN A 426 -23.74 3.00 15.79
C ASN A 426 -22.29 2.84 15.32
N PHE A 427 -21.90 3.53 14.23
CA PHE A 427 -20.52 3.59 13.79
C PHE A 427 -19.61 4.19 14.87
N ALA A 428 -20.01 5.32 15.46
CA ALA A 428 -19.24 5.96 16.53
C ALA A 428 -19.02 5.02 17.72
N LEU A 429 -20.08 4.37 18.23
CA LEU A 429 -19.99 3.44 19.35
C LEU A 429 -19.08 2.24 19.03
N LYS A 430 -19.18 1.70 17.80
CA LYS A 430 -18.29 0.63 17.33
C LYS A 430 -16.83 1.09 17.32
N MET A 431 -16.56 2.28 16.79
CA MET A 431 -15.22 2.88 16.78
C MET A 431 -14.68 3.11 18.18
N ILE A 432 -15.48 3.67 19.09
CA ILE A 432 -15.09 3.91 20.49
C ILE A 432 -14.72 2.59 21.19
N GLY A 433 -15.50 1.52 20.96
CA GLY A 433 -15.18 0.20 21.50
C GLY A 433 -13.83 -0.32 21.02
N TRP A 434 -13.57 -0.26 19.70
CA TRP A 434 -12.27 -0.64 19.14
C TRP A 434 -11.13 0.24 19.63
N ILE A 435 -11.31 1.56 19.63
CA ILE A 435 -10.31 2.52 20.09
C ILE A 435 -9.91 2.20 21.52
N ASN A 436 -10.85 2.07 22.45
CA ASN A 436 -10.54 1.79 23.85
C ASN A 436 -9.88 0.42 24.08
N ASN A 437 -10.23 -0.58 23.28
CA ASN A 437 -9.62 -1.91 23.36
C ASN A 437 -8.14 -1.87 22.92
N TYR A 438 -7.87 -1.34 21.72
CA TYR A 438 -6.53 -1.34 21.15
C TYR A 438 -5.62 -0.25 21.71
N PHE A 439 -6.17 0.87 22.18
CA PHE A 439 -5.38 1.98 22.73
C PHE A 439 -4.53 1.56 23.93
N LYS A 440 -5.10 0.75 24.84
CA LYS A 440 -4.37 0.24 26.02
C LYS A 440 -3.13 -0.58 25.65
N CYS A 441 -3.20 -1.30 24.54
CA CYS A 441 -2.09 -2.12 24.05
C CYS A 441 -1.04 -1.28 23.31
N LEU A 442 -1.46 -0.24 22.59
CA LEU A 442 -0.59 0.62 21.77
C LEU A 442 0.11 1.74 22.57
N TYR A 443 -0.60 2.38 23.50
CA TYR A 443 -0.16 3.63 24.16
C TYR A 443 0.17 3.41 25.65
N LYS A 444 1.14 2.54 25.95
CA LYS A 444 1.57 2.25 27.33
C LYS A 444 2.39 3.38 27.97
N SER A 445 3.40 3.89 27.26
CA SER A 445 4.36 4.91 27.72
C SER A 445 4.70 5.91 26.61
N PHE A 446 3.69 6.32 25.84
CA PHE A 446 3.91 7.14 24.66
C PHE A 446 4.23 8.59 25.02
N ASP A 447 5.41 9.05 24.62
CA ASP A 447 5.98 10.38 24.89
C ASP A 447 6.38 11.13 23.61
N PHE A 448 5.83 10.71 22.46
CA PHE A 448 6.19 11.16 21.13
C PHE A 448 7.65 10.89 20.70
N ARG A 449 8.44 10.04 21.38
CA ARG A 449 9.80 9.69 20.94
C ARG A 449 9.88 8.42 20.09
N ASP A 450 8.93 7.52 20.28
CA ASP A 450 8.76 6.30 19.48
C ASP A 450 7.27 6.11 19.13
N SER A 451 6.95 5.51 17.99
CA SER A 451 5.58 5.35 17.50
C SER A 451 5.00 3.99 17.89
N PRO A 452 3.75 3.91 18.38
CA PRO A 452 3.01 2.66 18.42
C PRO A 452 2.78 2.14 17.01
N GLN A 453 2.62 0.83 16.86
CA GLN A 453 2.63 0.21 15.54
C GLN A 453 1.52 -0.82 15.37
N ILE A 454 0.82 -0.74 14.24
CA ILE A 454 -0.18 -1.71 13.83
C ILE A 454 0.29 -2.38 12.54
N LEU A 455 0.37 -3.71 12.58
CA LEU A 455 0.50 -4.55 11.40
C LEU A 455 -0.86 -5.19 11.13
N TYR A 456 -1.53 -4.75 10.07
CA TYR A 456 -2.79 -5.35 9.62
C TYR A 456 -2.51 -6.25 8.43
N TYR A 457 -2.79 -7.54 8.57
CA TYR A 457 -2.56 -8.56 7.55
C TYR A 457 -3.87 -9.27 7.26
N GLY A 458 -4.40 -9.13 6.04
CA GLY A 458 -5.67 -9.78 5.69
C GLY A 458 -6.63 -8.92 4.89
N ASP A 459 -7.81 -9.48 4.73
CA ASP A 459 -8.96 -8.76 4.19
C ASP A 459 -9.39 -7.66 5.16
N ILE A 460 -9.79 -6.53 4.58
CA ILE A 460 -10.14 -5.33 5.33
C ILE A 460 -11.47 -4.76 4.85
N LYS A 461 -12.21 -4.14 5.77
CA LYS A 461 -13.51 -3.50 5.54
C LYS A 461 -13.42 -2.00 5.78
N THR A 462 -14.40 -1.26 5.25
CA THR A 462 -14.50 0.20 5.36
C THR A 462 -14.32 0.73 6.79
N HIS A 463 -15.01 0.13 7.78
CA HIS A 463 -14.91 0.60 9.17
C HIS A 463 -13.53 0.34 9.78
N GLU A 464 -12.83 -0.72 9.36
CA GLU A 464 -11.49 -1.07 9.83
C GLU A 464 -10.46 -0.08 9.25
N ILE A 465 -10.62 0.32 7.99
CA ILE A 465 -9.82 1.40 7.38
C ILE A 465 -10.02 2.71 8.15
N CYS A 466 -11.26 3.07 8.50
CA CYS A 466 -11.52 4.23 9.35
C CYS A 466 -10.78 4.15 10.70
N LEU A 467 -10.72 2.97 11.32
CA LEU A 467 -9.98 2.75 12.57
C LEU A 467 -8.48 2.91 12.38
N LEU A 468 -7.91 2.37 11.29
CA LEU A 468 -6.50 2.57 10.97
C LEU A 468 -6.20 4.05 10.71
N ILE A 469 -7.03 4.76 9.93
CA ILE A 469 -6.86 6.20 9.70
C ILE A 469 -6.89 6.98 11.03
N TYR A 470 -7.78 6.61 11.95
CA TYR A 470 -7.81 7.18 13.31
C TYR A 470 -6.47 6.98 14.03
N PHE A 471 -5.96 5.75 14.09
CA PHE A 471 -4.69 5.45 14.76
C PHE A 471 -3.50 6.17 14.12
N SER A 472 -3.47 6.26 12.79
CA SER A 472 -2.44 7.03 12.07
C SER A 472 -2.46 8.50 12.49
N LYS A 473 -3.64 9.13 12.52
CA LYS A 473 -3.84 10.53 12.92
C LYS A 473 -3.45 10.86 14.37
N ILE A 474 -3.32 9.86 15.24
CA ILE A 474 -2.87 10.06 16.63
C ILE A 474 -1.39 9.69 16.86
N GLY A 475 -0.64 9.35 15.79
CA GLY A 475 0.80 9.10 15.88
C GLY A 475 1.23 7.65 15.74
N CYS A 476 0.33 6.74 15.35
CA CYS A 476 0.63 5.33 15.13
C CYS A 476 1.19 5.09 13.72
N ASP A 477 2.23 4.27 13.60
CA ASP A 477 2.57 3.71 12.30
C ASP A 477 1.67 2.53 11.97
N ILE A 478 1.32 2.41 10.70
CA ILE A 478 0.41 1.39 10.21
C ILE A 478 0.96 0.80 8.92
N LEU A 479 1.03 -0.53 8.90
CA LEU A 479 1.34 -1.29 7.71
C LEU A 479 0.17 -2.24 7.43
N TYR A 480 -0.57 -1.95 6.37
CA TYR A 480 -1.57 -2.85 5.81
C TYR A 480 -0.88 -3.75 4.78
N ILE A 481 -1.08 -5.06 4.87
CA ILE A 481 -0.42 -6.05 4.02
C ILE A 481 -1.46 -6.99 3.41
N ASN A 482 -1.40 -7.15 2.09
CA ASN A 482 -2.13 -8.19 1.36
C ASN A 482 -1.36 -8.59 0.09
N SER A 483 -1.27 -9.88 -0.22
CA SER A 483 -0.64 -10.38 -1.46
C SER A 483 -1.57 -10.28 -2.67
N ASP A 484 -2.88 -10.14 -2.45
CA ASP A 484 -3.86 -9.97 -3.53
C ASP A 484 -4.03 -8.48 -3.84
N ILE A 485 -3.67 -8.10 -5.07
CA ILE A 485 -3.73 -6.71 -5.55
C ILE A 485 -5.16 -6.17 -5.57
N GLN A 486 -6.17 -7.03 -5.77
CA GLN A 486 -7.58 -6.62 -5.84
C GLN A 486 -8.10 -6.13 -4.49
N LYS A 487 -7.51 -6.58 -3.38
CA LYS A 487 -7.93 -6.20 -2.02
C LYS A 487 -7.63 -4.72 -1.70
N ASP A 488 -6.85 -4.05 -2.53
CA ASP A 488 -6.57 -2.61 -2.42
C ASP A 488 -7.76 -1.72 -2.86
N ASP A 489 -8.74 -2.25 -3.60
CA ASP A 489 -9.81 -1.45 -4.20
C ASP A 489 -10.68 -0.71 -3.17
N ILE A 490 -10.86 -1.26 -1.97
CA ILE A 490 -11.59 -0.62 -0.87
C ILE A 490 -10.86 0.65 -0.41
N PHE A 491 -9.53 0.67 -0.40
CA PHE A 491 -8.75 1.87 -0.09
C PHE A 491 -8.87 2.93 -1.19
N LYS A 492 -8.94 2.53 -2.47
CA LYS A 492 -9.15 3.47 -3.59
C LYS A 492 -10.49 4.21 -3.47
N GLN A 493 -11.52 3.56 -2.93
CA GLN A 493 -12.82 4.19 -2.70
C GLN A 493 -12.79 5.21 -1.54
N ILE A 494 -11.98 4.95 -0.50
CA ILE A 494 -11.95 5.77 0.72
C ILE A 494 -10.93 6.90 0.66
N ASP A 495 -9.76 6.65 0.07
CA ASP A 495 -8.60 7.52 0.05
C ASP A 495 -7.98 7.61 -1.36
N ALA A 496 -8.83 7.89 -2.36
CA ALA A 496 -8.43 7.98 -3.77
C ALA A 496 -7.24 8.94 -4.00
N LYS A 497 -7.17 10.02 -3.22
CA LYS A 497 -6.12 11.05 -3.30
C LYS A 497 -4.86 10.73 -2.50
N GLN A 498 -4.80 9.60 -1.79
CA GLN A 498 -3.67 9.21 -0.94
C GLN A 498 -3.31 10.30 0.10
N GLU A 499 -4.34 10.90 0.68
CA GLU A 499 -4.24 11.91 1.75
C GLU A 499 -3.97 11.25 3.10
N HIS A 500 -4.40 10.00 3.29
CA HIS A 500 -4.27 9.26 4.55
C HIS A 500 -3.29 8.08 4.45
N THR A 501 -3.08 7.52 3.26
CA THR A 501 -2.28 6.32 3.02
C THR A 501 -1.33 6.50 1.84
N LYS A 502 -0.25 5.70 1.80
CA LYS A 502 0.62 5.53 0.63
C LYS A 502 0.59 4.09 0.12
N LEU A 503 0.69 3.91 -1.18
CA LEU A 503 0.70 2.58 -1.82
C LEU A 503 2.12 2.17 -2.20
N ILE A 504 2.49 0.94 -1.83
CA ILE A 504 3.58 0.18 -2.47
C ILE A 504 2.93 -1.06 -3.07
N GLN A 505 2.87 -1.11 -4.40
CA GLN A 505 2.31 -2.23 -5.15
C GLN A 505 3.45 -2.99 -5.84
N ASN A 506 3.51 -4.30 -5.62
CA ASN A 506 4.45 -5.22 -6.25
C ASN A 506 3.77 -5.99 -7.39
N GLU A 507 4.58 -6.75 -8.16
CA GLU A 507 4.17 -7.34 -9.44
C GLU A 507 3.27 -8.57 -9.30
N LEU A 508 3.54 -9.43 -8.32
CA LEU A 508 2.86 -10.72 -8.18
C LEU A 508 1.63 -10.59 -7.28
N SER A 509 0.48 -11.01 -7.81
CA SER A 509 -0.79 -11.11 -7.08
C SER A 509 -1.11 -12.57 -6.80
N THR A 510 -1.26 -12.95 -5.53
CA THR A 510 -1.60 -14.32 -5.12
C THR A 510 -2.59 -14.32 -3.96
N GLU A 511 -3.29 -15.44 -3.78
CA GLU A 511 -4.11 -15.66 -2.60
C GLU A 511 -3.26 -15.52 -1.32
N LEU A 512 -3.85 -14.89 -0.31
CA LEU A 512 -3.15 -14.57 0.93
C LEU A 512 -3.03 -15.79 1.83
N GLU A 513 -1.82 -16.35 1.94
CA GLU A 513 -1.57 -17.43 2.89
C GLU A 513 -1.66 -16.98 4.36
N GLN A 514 -1.69 -17.94 5.29
CA GLN A 514 -1.66 -17.63 6.72
C GLN A 514 -0.38 -16.89 7.12
N PHE A 515 -0.51 -15.97 8.10
CA PHE A 515 0.65 -15.22 8.58
C PHE A 515 1.76 -16.16 9.09
N PRO A 516 3.02 -15.95 8.68
CA PRO A 516 4.10 -16.88 8.95
C PRO A 516 4.44 -16.98 10.44
N LYS A 517 4.57 -18.21 10.93
CA LYS A 517 4.94 -18.53 12.32
C LYS A 517 6.43 -18.82 12.51
N GLN A 518 7.15 -19.12 11.43
CA GLN A 518 8.58 -19.42 11.39
C GLN A 518 9.16 -19.05 10.01
N GLU A 519 10.48 -18.96 9.91
CA GLU A 519 11.19 -18.74 8.65
C GLU A 519 11.10 -19.99 7.75
N ARG A 520 10.86 -19.76 6.47
CA ARG A 520 10.91 -20.73 5.37
C ARG A 520 12.36 -20.86 4.89
N LYS A 521 12.71 -22.05 4.37
CA LYS A 521 14.05 -22.31 3.82
C LYS A 521 14.17 -21.66 2.44
N VAL A 522 14.98 -20.60 2.34
CA VAL A 522 15.28 -19.95 1.05
C VAL A 522 16.71 -20.27 0.63
N ARG A 523 16.88 -20.83 -0.57
CA ARG A 523 18.20 -21.06 -1.16
C ARG A 523 18.55 -19.89 -2.09
N LYS A 524 19.37 -18.96 -1.61
CA LYS A 524 19.79 -17.81 -2.42
C LYS A 524 21.01 -18.14 -3.28
N ALA A 525 21.00 -17.68 -4.51
CA ALA A 525 22.20 -17.66 -5.35
C ALA A 525 23.22 -16.67 -4.82
N THR A 526 24.50 -17.03 -4.85
CA THR A 526 25.59 -16.12 -4.49
C THR A 526 25.95 -15.22 -5.67
N VAL A 527 26.60 -14.09 -5.39
CA VAL A 527 27.13 -13.19 -6.44
C VAL A 527 28.06 -13.96 -7.39
N ALA A 528 28.91 -14.84 -6.85
CA ALA A 528 29.79 -15.69 -7.64
C ALA A 528 29.02 -16.67 -8.54
N TYR A 529 27.93 -17.25 -8.04
CA TYR A 529 27.07 -18.13 -8.84
C TYR A 529 26.43 -17.36 -10.01
N ASN A 530 25.86 -16.20 -9.75
CA ASN A 530 25.23 -15.37 -10.78
C ASN A 530 26.25 -14.90 -11.83
N ALA A 531 27.43 -14.45 -11.40
CA ALA A 531 28.52 -14.08 -12.32
C ALA A 531 28.98 -15.28 -13.17
N SER A 532 29.07 -16.48 -12.58
CA SER A 532 29.40 -17.69 -13.34
C SER A 532 28.32 -18.04 -14.37
N GLN A 533 27.04 -17.83 -14.07
CA GLN A 533 25.95 -18.06 -15.03
C GLN A 533 25.99 -17.04 -16.18
N GLU A 534 26.23 -15.77 -15.87
CA GLU A 534 26.33 -14.69 -16.86
C GLU A 534 27.51 -14.92 -17.81
N ILE A 535 28.70 -15.26 -17.28
CA ILE A 535 29.87 -15.64 -18.10
C ILE A 535 29.57 -16.85 -18.97
N GLN A 536 28.89 -17.87 -18.43
CA GLN A 536 28.52 -19.06 -19.21
C GLN A 536 27.59 -18.72 -20.38
N GLN A 537 26.60 -17.85 -20.17
CA GLN A 537 25.70 -17.42 -21.24
C GLN A 537 26.42 -16.67 -22.37
N VAL A 538 27.46 -15.90 -22.05
CA VAL A 538 28.24 -15.19 -23.08
C VAL A 538 29.13 -16.15 -23.89
N ILE A 539 29.78 -17.11 -23.24
CA ILE A 539 30.77 -18.02 -23.88
C ILE A 539 30.10 -19.07 -24.76
N TYR A 540 28.98 -19.65 -24.32
CA TYR A 540 28.35 -20.82 -24.96
C TYR A 540 27.19 -20.45 -25.90
N ASN A 541 27.15 -19.22 -26.42
CA ASN A 541 26.21 -18.84 -27.47
C ASN A 541 26.52 -19.64 -28.75
N GLY A 542 25.49 -20.29 -29.31
CA GLY A 542 25.59 -21.43 -30.22
C GLY A 542 26.41 -21.28 -31.51
N ASP A 543 26.87 -20.09 -31.84
CA ASP A 543 27.66 -19.81 -33.06
C ASP A 543 29.16 -20.13 -32.90
N ALA A 544 29.67 -20.28 -31.67
CA ALA A 544 31.10 -20.40 -31.42
C ALA A 544 31.67 -21.84 -31.52
N GLY A 545 30.83 -22.87 -31.72
CA GLY A 545 31.26 -24.28 -31.71
C GLY A 545 31.81 -24.76 -30.36
N LEU A 546 31.58 -23.99 -29.30
CA LEU A 546 31.97 -24.29 -27.93
C LEU A 546 30.73 -24.74 -27.16
N PHE A 547 30.81 -25.92 -26.55
CA PHE A 547 29.74 -26.49 -25.75
C PHE A 547 30.17 -26.63 -24.30
N LYS A 548 29.23 -26.47 -23.38
CA LYS A 548 29.46 -26.74 -21.96
C LYS A 548 29.52 -28.27 -21.75
N PRO A 549 30.36 -28.76 -20.83
CA PRO A 549 30.31 -30.16 -20.42
C PRO A 549 28.87 -30.55 -20.03
N TRP A 550 28.40 -31.69 -20.53
CA TRP A 550 27.04 -32.21 -20.28
C TRP A 550 25.89 -31.29 -20.74
N GLN A 551 26.15 -30.33 -21.65
CA GLN A 551 25.11 -29.42 -22.17
C GLN A 551 23.92 -30.15 -22.79
N PHE A 552 24.17 -31.31 -23.40
CA PHE A 552 23.18 -32.06 -24.17
C PHE A 552 22.69 -33.32 -23.46
N GLU A 553 22.83 -33.38 -22.13
CA GLU A 553 22.45 -34.57 -21.36
C GLU A 553 20.97 -34.98 -21.57
N ASN A 554 20.06 -34.01 -21.72
CA ASN A 554 18.63 -34.24 -21.96
C ASN A 554 18.22 -34.16 -23.44
N SER A 555 19.19 -34.06 -24.35
CA SER A 555 18.93 -33.97 -25.79
C SER A 555 18.79 -35.37 -26.39
N LEU A 556 18.03 -35.47 -27.48
CA LEU A 556 18.00 -36.70 -28.26
C LEU A 556 19.33 -36.85 -29.02
N THR A 557 19.75 -38.08 -29.29
CA THR A 557 20.98 -38.33 -30.03
C THR A 557 20.72 -39.17 -31.27
N LYS A 558 21.40 -38.84 -32.37
CA LYS A 558 21.39 -39.64 -33.59
C LYS A 558 22.81 -39.94 -34.03
N PRO A 559 23.19 -41.21 -34.22
CA PRO A 559 24.49 -41.57 -34.74
C PRO A 559 24.59 -41.19 -36.22
N VAL A 560 25.77 -40.78 -36.66
CA VAL A 560 26.13 -40.58 -38.06
C VAL A 560 27.39 -41.39 -38.32
N THR A 561 27.22 -42.68 -38.61
CA THR A 561 28.34 -43.58 -38.90
C THR A 561 29.05 -43.14 -40.17
N LEU A 562 30.28 -42.65 -40.05
CA LEU A 562 31.05 -42.12 -41.16
C LEU A 562 31.63 -43.25 -42.01
N ARG A 563 31.72 -43.03 -43.32
CA ARG A 563 32.49 -43.87 -44.23
C ARG A 563 33.86 -43.25 -44.43
N THR A 564 34.91 -44.01 -44.13
CA THR A 564 36.28 -43.50 -44.06
C THR A 564 37.23 -44.37 -44.87
N THR A 565 38.39 -43.82 -45.23
CA THR A 565 39.55 -44.64 -45.60
C THR A 565 40.26 -45.14 -44.35
N TYR A 566 41.15 -46.14 -44.47
CA TYR A 566 41.92 -46.62 -43.32
C TYR A 566 42.79 -45.51 -42.68
N ASP A 567 43.34 -44.61 -43.50
CA ASP A 567 44.13 -43.47 -43.00
C ASP A 567 43.25 -42.44 -42.27
N GLU A 568 42.06 -42.13 -42.81
CA GLU A 568 41.09 -41.22 -42.17
C GLU A 568 40.56 -41.79 -40.85
N LEU A 569 40.29 -43.10 -40.79
CA LEU A 569 39.89 -43.79 -39.56
C LEU A 569 40.90 -43.48 -38.44
N GLN A 570 42.20 -43.64 -38.70
CA GLN A 570 43.23 -43.40 -37.69
C GLN A 570 43.33 -41.93 -37.27
N ILE A 571 43.07 -40.99 -38.18
CA ILE A 571 43.09 -39.55 -37.89
C ILE A 571 41.89 -39.20 -37.00
N LEU A 572 40.68 -39.54 -37.45
CA LEU A 572 39.43 -39.19 -36.76
C LEU A 572 39.28 -39.90 -35.42
N TRP A 573 39.88 -41.09 -35.24
CA TRP A 573 39.84 -41.84 -33.98
C TRP A 573 40.27 -41.00 -32.78
N SER A 574 41.24 -40.09 -32.93
CA SER A 574 41.75 -39.27 -31.83
C SER A 574 41.02 -37.93 -31.66
N GLU A 575 40.12 -37.58 -32.58
CA GLU A 575 39.42 -36.29 -32.59
C GLU A 575 38.09 -36.34 -31.83
N GLU A 576 37.77 -35.25 -31.13
CA GLU A 576 36.48 -35.03 -30.45
C GLU A 576 35.32 -34.97 -31.47
N ALA A 577 34.12 -35.38 -31.05
CA ALA A 577 32.95 -35.44 -31.92
C ALA A 577 32.67 -34.11 -32.63
N ARG A 578 32.78 -32.97 -31.91
CA ARG A 578 32.49 -31.64 -32.44
C ARG A 578 33.43 -31.16 -33.55
N ILE A 579 34.60 -31.78 -33.70
CA ILE A 579 35.58 -31.46 -34.74
C ILE A 579 35.35 -32.32 -35.99
N ARG A 580 34.63 -33.44 -35.85
CA ARG A 580 34.38 -34.38 -36.94
C ARG A 580 33.33 -33.83 -37.93
N PRO A 581 33.39 -34.25 -39.20
CA PRO A 581 32.36 -33.91 -40.17
C PRO A 581 30.99 -34.40 -39.70
N GLU A 582 29.94 -33.68 -40.08
CA GLU A 582 28.53 -33.96 -39.74
C GLU A 582 28.12 -33.85 -38.26
N PHE A 583 29.01 -33.40 -37.36
CA PHE A 583 28.57 -33.01 -36.02
C PHE A 583 27.68 -31.76 -36.10
N LYS A 584 26.45 -31.87 -35.61
CA LYS A 584 25.50 -30.76 -35.56
C LYS A 584 24.45 -30.97 -34.48
N VAL A 585 23.90 -29.86 -34.01
CA VAL A 585 22.78 -29.83 -33.07
C VAL A 585 21.60 -29.14 -33.75
N VAL A 586 20.51 -29.87 -33.98
CA VAL A 586 19.31 -29.38 -34.66
C VAL A 586 18.09 -29.83 -33.88
N ASP A 587 17.18 -28.92 -33.57
CA ASP A 587 15.90 -29.21 -32.88
C ASP A 587 16.06 -30.11 -31.63
N ASN A 588 16.97 -29.72 -30.72
CA ASN A 588 17.29 -30.49 -29.50
C ASN A 588 17.77 -31.95 -29.76
N THR A 589 18.27 -32.21 -30.96
CA THR A 589 18.89 -33.49 -31.35
C THR A 589 20.35 -33.28 -31.71
N VAL A 590 21.24 -34.01 -31.04
CA VAL A 590 22.68 -34.04 -31.34
C VAL A 590 22.96 -35.15 -32.34
N TYR A 591 23.50 -34.78 -33.49
CA TYR A 591 23.98 -35.71 -34.50
C TYR A 591 25.46 -36.01 -34.19
N VAL A 592 25.73 -37.24 -33.75
CA VAL A 592 27.03 -37.69 -33.24
C VAL A 592 27.72 -38.52 -34.32
N PRO A 593 28.77 -37.99 -34.98
CA PRO A 593 29.53 -38.73 -35.97
C PRO A 593 30.43 -39.77 -35.29
N ASN A 594 30.26 -41.03 -35.67
CA ASN A 594 30.99 -42.15 -35.08
C ASN A 594 31.59 -43.06 -36.15
N LEU A 595 32.56 -43.87 -35.75
CA LEU A 595 33.33 -44.75 -36.62
C LEU A 595 32.96 -46.20 -36.31
N PHE A 596 32.68 -46.99 -37.34
CA PHE A 596 32.50 -48.43 -37.17
C PHE A 596 33.22 -49.14 -38.31
N ALA A 597 34.34 -49.78 -38.00
CA ALA A 597 35.22 -50.39 -38.99
C ALA A 597 35.74 -51.77 -38.57
N LYS A 598 35.91 -52.64 -39.56
CA LYS A 598 36.65 -53.91 -39.44
C LYS A 598 37.92 -53.84 -40.27
N ILE A 599 39.04 -54.17 -39.66
CA ILE A 599 40.36 -54.23 -40.27
C ILE A 599 40.68 -55.70 -40.51
N LYS A 600 40.63 -56.13 -41.78
CA LYS A 600 40.97 -57.48 -42.23
C LYS A 600 42.43 -57.57 -42.65
N GLY A 601 43.11 -58.63 -42.26
CA GLY A 601 44.52 -58.84 -42.56
C GLY A 601 45.46 -57.97 -41.72
N THR A 602 46.73 -57.93 -42.13
CA THR A 602 47.80 -57.15 -41.51
C THR A 602 48.60 -56.38 -42.56
N HIS A 603 49.43 -55.45 -42.10
CA HIS A 603 50.53 -54.95 -42.93
C HIS A 603 51.55 -56.06 -43.22
N GLU A 604 52.37 -55.88 -44.26
CA GLU A 604 53.51 -56.77 -44.54
C GLU A 604 54.48 -56.78 -43.36
N GLU A 605 54.73 -55.60 -42.78
CA GLU A 605 55.52 -55.45 -41.57
C GLU A 605 54.63 -55.54 -40.32
N LEU A 606 54.75 -56.64 -39.57
CA LEU A 606 53.99 -56.86 -38.34
C LEU A 606 54.20 -55.77 -37.29
N ALA A 607 55.35 -55.10 -37.28
CA ALA A 607 55.60 -53.97 -36.37
C ALA A 607 54.65 -52.80 -36.64
N GLN A 608 54.37 -52.50 -37.91
CA GLN A 608 53.42 -51.46 -38.30
C GLN A 608 51.98 -51.84 -37.89
N TYR A 609 51.57 -53.09 -38.12
CA TYR A 609 50.25 -53.56 -37.69
C TYR A 609 50.08 -53.48 -36.16
N ARG A 610 51.11 -53.87 -35.40
CA ARG A 610 51.14 -53.73 -33.95
C ARG A 610 51.04 -52.27 -33.51
N HIS A 611 51.74 -51.36 -34.20
CA HIS A 611 51.69 -49.93 -33.91
C HIS A 611 50.27 -49.38 -34.09
N ASP A 612 49.62 -49.68 -35.21
CA ASP A 612 48.27 -49.21 -35.51
C ASP A 612 47.25 -49.72 -34.47
N TYR A 613 47.32 -51.00 -34.11
CA TYR A 613 46.48 -51.58 -33.05
C TYR A 613 46.70 -50.88 -31.70
N ILE A 614 47.96 -50.76 -31.25
CA ILE A 614 48.29 -50.15 -29.95
C ILE A 614 47.83 -48.68 -29.92
N LYS A 615 48.04 -47.94 -31.01
CA LYS A 615 47.62 -46.53 -31.13
C LYS A 615 46.11 -46.38 -30.92
N LEU A 616 45.29 -47.21 -31.58
CA LEU A 616 43.84 -47.17 -31.41
C LEU A 616 43.41 -47.65 -30.02
N ALA A 617 44.01 -48.74 -29.52
CA ALA A 617 43.69 -49.38 -28.25
C ALA A 617 44.07 -48.55 -27.01
N THR A 618 45.06 -47.67 -27.11
CA THR A 618 45.56 -46.84 -26.00
C THR A 618 44.99 -45.42 -25.98
N THR A 619 44.09 -45.09 -26.91
CA THR A 619 43.43 -43.79 -26.95
C THR A 619 42.54 -43.58 -25.70
N LYS A 620 42.31 -42.34 -25.29
CA LYS A 620 41.43 -42.01 -24.15
C LYS A 620 40.02 -42.61 -24.32
N ASN A 621 39.44 -43.06 -23.20
CA ASN A 621 38.11 -43.67 -23.11
C ASN A 621 37.94 -44.93 -23.98
N THR A 622 38.98 -45.77 -24.09
CA THR A 622 38.96 -47.00 -24.88
C THR A 622 38.81 -48.23 -24.01
N HIS A 623 37.87 -49.11 -24.36
CA HIS A 623 37.76 -50.46 -23.85
C HIS A 623 38.26 -51.46 -24.89
N VAL A 624 39.09 -52.41 -24.45
CA VAL A 624 39.74 -53.40 -25.34
C VAL A 624 39.25 -54.79 -25.00
N ILE A 625 38.82 -55.53 -26.03
CA ILE A 625 38.36 -56.92 -25.94
C ILE A 625 39.28 -57.77 -26.80
N THR A 626 39.85 -58.83 -26.21
CA THR A 626 40.79 -59.74 -26.89
C THR A 626 40.27 -61.15 -27.08
N ASP A 627 39.09 -61.44 -26.51
CA ASP A 627 38.48 -62.78 -26.50
C ASP A 627 37.05 -62.68 -27.03
N VAL A 628 36.73 -63.48 -28.03
CA VAL A 628 35.39 -63.55 -28.65
C VAL A 628 34.88 -65.00 -28.51
N PRO A 629 33.61 -65.23 -28.10
CA PRO A 629 32.60 -64.24 -27.68
C PRO A 629 32.89 -63.63 -26.31
N PHE A 630 32.48 -62.36 -26.08
CA PHE A 630 32.80 -61.62 -24.85
C PHE A 630 31.59 -61.39 -23.92
N THR A 631 30.37 -61.46 -24.45
CA THR A 631 29.15 -61.17 -23.70
C THR A 631 28.71 -62.41 -22.91
N LYS A 632 28.78 -62.32 -21.59
CA LYS A 632 28.31 -63.39 -20.70
C LYS A 632 26.80 -63.29 -20.50
N ILE A 633 26.07 -64.36 -20.84
CA ILE A 633 24.62 -64.44 -20.63
C ILE A 633 24.33 -64.62 -19.14
N SER A 634 23.84 -63.57 -18.49
CA SER A 634 23.51 -63.58 -17.05
C SER A 634 22.02 -63.84 -16.75
N TYR A 635 21.22 -64.19 -17.75
CA TYR A 635 19.79 -64.45 -17.62
C TYR A 635 19.45 -65.88 -18.07
N SER A 636 18.44 -66.50 -17.44
CA SER A 636 17.97 -67.83 -17.84
C SER A 636 16.99 -67.75 -19.02
N LYS A 637 16.74 -68.89 -19.68
CA LYS A 637 15.70 -69.00 -20.71
C LYS A 637 14.30 -68.67 -20.16
N ARG A 638 14.05 -68.91 -18.87
CA ARG A 638 12.79 -68.52 -18.21
C ARG A 638 12.69 -67.00 -18.09
N ASP A 639 13.77 -66.34 -17.67
CA ASP A 639 13.83 -64.87 -17.54
C ASP A 639 13.62 -64.19 -18.90
N LEU A 640 14.23 -64.74 -19.95
CA LEU A 640 14.08 -64.23 -21.31
C LEU A 640 12.61 -64.17 -21.75
N TYR A 641 11.84 -65.26 -21.64
CA TYR A 641 10.42 -65.23 -22.00
C TYR A 641 9.57 -64.49 -20.98
N ALA A 642 9.96 -64.48 -19.69
CA ALA A 642 9.29 -63.67 -18.69
C ALA A 642 9.41 -62.17 -19.01
N SER A 643 10.47 -61.72 -19.69
CA SER A 643 10.58 -60.31 -20.13
C SER A 643 9.55 -59.90 -21.19
N ALA A 644 8.79 -60.83 -21.78
CA ALA A 644 7.84 -60.53 -22.86
C ALA A 644 6.71 -59.57 -22.43
N PHE A 645 6.30 -59.54 -21.15
CA PHE A 645 5.28 -58.60 -20.68
C PHE A 645 5.75 -57.14 -20.67
N LEU A 646 7.06 -56.90 -20.80
CA LEU A 646 7.68 -55.57 -20.88
C LEU A 646 7.55 -54.95 -22.28
N ILE A 647 7.14 -55.73 -23.27
CA ILE A 647 6.92 -55.26 -24.63
C ILE A 647 5.41 -55.11 -24.84
N ASN A 648 5.00 -53.97 -25.35
CA ASN A 648 3.60 -53.67 -25.68
C ASN A 648 3.20 -54.27 -27.04
N ASP A 649 1.90 -54.20 -27.37
CA ASP A 649 1.35 -54.74 -28.62
C ASP A 649 1.94 -54.11 -29.89
N SER A 650 2.54 -52.91 -29.77
CA SER A 650 3.25 -52.24 -30.87
C SER A 650 4.69 -52.70 -31.07
N GLY A 651 5.18 -53.64 -30.24
CA GLY A 651 6.54 -54.15 -30.29
C GLY A 651 7.59 -53.25 -29.64
N LEU A 652 7.15 -52.25 -28.84
CA LEU A 652 8.00 -51.30 -28.13
C LEU A 652 7.97 -51.52 -26.62
N ILE A 653 8.85 -50.85 -25.89
CA ILE A 653 9.00 -51.04 -24.44
C ILE A 653 7.88 -50.31 -23.70
N ASP A 654 7.19 -51.02 -22.82
CA ASP A 654 6.29 -50.45 -21.83
C ASP A 654 7.13 -49.92 -20.64
N ARG A 655 7.42 -48.61 -20.66
CA ARG A 655 8.31 -47.95 -19.71
C ARG A 655 7.84 -48.11 -18.26
N GLU A 656 6.54 -48.01 -18.00
CA GLU A 656 5.99 -48.15 -16.66
C GLU A 656 6.20 -49.57 -16.12
N LYS A 657 5.94 -50.60 -16.94
CA LYS A 657 6.21 -51.98 -16.57
C LYS A 657 7.71 -52.26 -16.40
N LEU A 658 8.55 -51.67 -17.24
CA LEU A 658 10.01 -51.84 -17.16
C LEU A 658 10.56 -51.30 -15.84
N PHE A 659 10.28 -50.04 -15.50
CA PHE A 659 10.81 -49.41 -14.28
C PHE A 659 10.34 -50.11 -13.00
N ASN A 660 9.15 -50.72 -13.01
CA ASN A 660 8.60 -51.48 -11.89
C ASN A 660 9.04 -52.96 -11.87
N SER A 661 9.79 -53.43 -12.86
CA SER A 661 10.19 -54.83 -12.97
C SER A 661 11.48 -55.14 -12.22
N ASN A 662 11.63 -56.40 -11.79
CA ASN A 662 12.87 -56.90 -11.19
C ASN A 662 14.04 -57.01 -12.19
N PHE A 663 13.78 -56.85 -13.50
CA PHE A 663 14.81 -56.91 -14.54
C PHE A 663 15.56 -55.58 -14.70
N TYR A 664 14.96 -54.47 -14.27
CA TYR A 664 15.55 -53.15 -14.46
C TYR A 664 16.56 -52.81 -13.37
N LYS A 665 17.85 -52.73 -13.75
CA LYS A 665 18.97 -52.53 -12.81
C LYS A 665 19.58 -51.13 -12.85
N TYR A 666 19.13 -50.27 -13.77
CA TYR A 666 19.74 -48.97 -14.05
C TYR A 666 19.13 -47.80 -13.29
N GLY A 667 18.34 -48.05 -12.25
CA GLY A 667 17.70 -47.01 -11.44
C GLY A 667 18.67 -46.05 -10.73
N TYR A 668 19.95 -46.44 -10.57
CA TYR A 668 21.00 -45.60 -9.99
C TYR A 668 21.62 -44.62 -11.00
N LEU A 669 21.45 -44.84 -12.31
CA LEU A 669 21.94 -43.95 -13.35
C LEU A 669 21.13 -42.65 -13.38
N ARG A 670 21.68 -41.61 -14.01
CA ARG A 670 20.94 -40.36 -14.27
C ARG A 670 19.69 -40.64 -15.11
N THR A 671 18.57 -40.00 -14.78
CA THR A 671 17.27 -40.24 -15.44
C THR A 671 17.33 -40.04 -16.96
N SER A 672 18.05 -39.00 -17.39
CA SER A 672 18.38 -38.71 -18.78
C SER A 672 19.05 -39.88 -19.51
N LEU A 673 20.06 -40.49 -18.88
CA LEU A 673 20.80 -41.63 -19.42
C LEU A 673 19.94 -42.90 -19.46
N GLN A 674 19.12 -43.13 -18.42
CA GLN A 674 18.15 -44.22 -18.39
C GLN A 674 17.18 -44.14 -19.58
N GLU A 675 16.61 -42.96 -19.82
CA GLU A 675 15.74 -42.70 -20.96
C GLU A 675 16.48 -42.88 -22.29
N SER A 676 17.72 -42.38 -22.39
CA SER A 676 18.56 -42.52 -23.58
C SER A 676 18.83 -44.00 -23.93
N ILE A 677 19.20 -44.82 -22.94
CA ILE A 677 19.41 -46.27 -23.13
C ILE A 677 18.12 -46.94 -23.63
N ILE A 678 16.98 -46.65 -23.01
CA ILE A 678 15.69 -47.23 -23.41
C ILE A 678 15.31 -46.81 -24.83
N ASN A 679 15.49 -45.53 -25.18
CA ASN A 679 15.24 -45.03 -26.52
C ASN A 679 16.13 -45.73 -27.55
N LYS A 680 17.42 -45.95 -27.23
CA LYS A 680 18.35 -46.66 -28.09
C LYS A 680 18.03 -48.14 -28.25
N ILE A 681 17.47 -48.79 -27.22
CA ILE A 681 16.92 -50.15 -27.34
C ILE A 681 15.77 -50.16 -28.35
N GLU A 682 14.82 -49.22 -28.24
CA GLU A 682 13.69 -49.11 -29.17
C GLU A 682 14.15 -48.79 -30.61
N GLU A 683 15.18 -47.95 -30.77
CA GLU A 683 15.81 -47.69 -32.07
C GLU A 683 16.45 -48.95 -32.66
N LEU A 684 17.18 -49.72 -31.85
CA LEU A 684 17.83 -50.96 -32.31
C LEU A 684 16.82 -52.01 -32.75
N ILE A 685 15.72 -52.16 -32.01
CA ILE A 685 14.60 -53.04 -32.39
C ILE A 685 14.04 -52.66 -33.78
N LYS A 686 13.97 -51.37 -34.10
CA LYS A 686 13.47 -50.87 -35.40
C LYS A 686 14.49 -50.90 -36.53
N ALA A 687 15.79 -50.85 -36.21
CA ALA A 687 16.86 -50.63 -37.20
C ALA A 687 17.08 -51.81 -38.17
N ASN A 688 16.55 -53.00 -37.88
CA ASN A 688 16.64 -54.20 -38.73
C ASN A 688 18.07 -54.50 -39.21
N VAL A 689 19.03 -54.45 -38.28
CA VAL A 689 20.48 -54.55 -38.56
C VAL A 689 21.03 -55.98 -38.50
N PHE A 690 20.28 -56.91 -37.94
CA PHE A 690 20.70 -58.31 -37.76
C PHE A 690 20.32 -59.18 -38.96
N ILE A 691 21.16 -60.16 -39.29
CA ILE A 691 20.89 -61.13 -40.37
C ILE A 691 19.77 -62.09 -39.97
N ASN A 692 19.81 -62.59 -38.72
CA ASN A 692 18.83 -63.56 -38.22
C ASN A 692 17.75 -62.88 -37.36
N ASN A 693 16.58 -62.66 -37.96
CA ASN A 693 15.40 -62.12 -37.26
C ASN A 693 14.57 -63.23 -36.63
N SER A 694 15.09 -63.83 -35.55
CA SER A 694 14.33 -64.77 -34.73
C SER A 694 13.15 -64.08 -34.01
N LYS A 695 12.09 -64.83 -33.69
CA LYS A 695 10.94 -64.31 -32.91
C LYS A 695 11.34 -63.79 -31.52
N GLU A 696 12.47 -64.26 -31.00
CA GLU A 696 12.99 -63.91 -29.67
C GLU A 696 13.96 -62.71 -29.70
N LEU A 697 14.27 -62.17 -30.89
CA LEU A 697 15.31 -61.15 -31.05
C LEU A 697 15.04 -59.91 -30.20
N HIS A 698 13.79 -59.42 -30.12
CA HIS A 698 13.47 -58.24 -29.31
C HIS A 698 13.70 -58.49 -27.81
N LEU A 699 13.37 -59.69 -27.32
CA LEU A 699 13.61 -60.09 -25.93
C LEU A 699 15.11 -60.21 -25.65
N LYS A 700 15.86 -60.78 -26.61
CA LYS A 700 17.32 -60.87 -26.52
C LYS A 700 17.97 -59.49 -26.49
N ILE A 701 17.55 -58.56 -27.36
CA ILE A 701 18.02 -57.18 -27.39
C ILE A 701 17.83 -56.54 -26.01
N LEU A 702 16.59 -56.59 -25.50
CA LEU A 702 16.25 -56.01 -24.21
C LEU A 702 17.08 -56.59 -23.07
N MET A 703 17.09 -57.93 -22.92
CA MET A 703 17.77 -58.58 -21.81
C MET A 703 19.29 -58.44 -21.88
N THR A 704 19.89 -58.51 -23.08
CA THR A 704 21.33 -58.35 -23.26
C THR A 704 21.78 -56.95 -22.85
N ILE A 705 21.03 -55.91 -23.26
CA ILE A 705 21.37 -54.53 -22.95
C ILE A 705 21.14 -54.23 -21.47
N LEU A 706 20.06 -54.71 -20.85
CA LEU A 706 19.79 -54.53 -19.41
C LEU A 706 20.77 -55.27 -18.48
N THR A 707 21.52 -56.23 -19.03
CA THR A 707 22.54 -56.97 -18.29
C THR A 707 23.93 -56.83 -18.90
N MET A 708 24.19 -55.74 -19.63
CA MET A 708 25.50 -55.50 -20.23
C MET A 708 26.58 -55.37 -19.14
N ASP A 709 27.82 -55.68 -19.50
CA ASP A 709 28.96 -55.58 -18.59
C ASP A 709 29.19 -54.13 -18.13
N GLU A 710 29.59 -53.96 -16.86
CA GLU A 710 29.81 -52.66 -16.25
C GLU A 710 30.88 -51.84 -16.99
N SER A 711 31.92 -52.49 -17.52
CA SER A 711 32.97 -51.80 -18.29
C SER A 711 32.43 -51.19 -19.59
N ILE A 712 31.43 -51.82 -20.22
CA ILE A 712 30.74 -51.30 -21.40
C ILE A 712 29.76 -50.20 -21.01
N LEU A 713 28.99 -50.39 -19.94
CA LEU A 713 28.06 -49.38 -19.44
C LEU A 713 28.78 -48.08 -19.08
N ASN A 714 29.95 -48.18 -18.45
CA ASN A 714 30.79 -47.04 -18.08
C ASN A 714 31.21 -46.19 -19.29
N LEU A 715 31.39 -46.78 -20.47
CA LEU A 715 31.67 -46.01 -21.70
C LEU A 715 30.52 -45.07 -22.04
N ILE A 716 29.28 -45.53 -21.88
CA ILE A 716 28.08 -44.75 -22.15
C ILE A 716 27.90 -43.68 -21.08
N GLU A 717 28.17 -44.02 -19.81
CA GLU A 717 27.98 -43.10 -18.69
C GLU A 717 28.89 -41.87 -18.75
N ILE A 718 30.10 -41.98 -19.30
CA ILE A 718 31.06 -40.88 -19.43
C ILE A 718 30.88 -40.04 -20.71
N PHE A 719 29.99 -40.46 -21.61
CA PHE A 719 29.87 -39.81 -22.91
C PHE A 719 29.02 -38.54 -22.84
N ASP A 720 29.62 -37.39 -23.15
CA ASP A 720 28.94 -36.09 -23.11
C ASP A 720 28.41 -35.60 -24.46
N TYR A 721 28.68 -36.37 -25.53
CA TYR A 721 28.38 -36.20 -26.96
C TYR A 721 29.31 -35.29 -27.79
N PRO A 722 29.57 -34.00 -27.50
CA PRO A 722 30.49 -33.18 -28.29
C PRO A 722 31.98 -33.47 -28.08
N GLY A 723 32.36 -34.05 -26.93
CA GLY A 723 33.75 -34.23 -26.53
C GLY A 723 34.37 -35.53 -27.04
N ASP A 724 35.18 -36.16 -26.18
CA ASP A 724 35.87 -37.43 -26.47
C ASP A 724 34.86 -38.56 -26.64
N ILE A 725 34.82 -39.16 -27.83
CA ILE A 725 33.97 -40.32 -28.12
C ILE A 725 34.55 -41.57 -27.43
N PRO A 726 33.79 -42.30 -26.59
CA PRO A 726 34.22 -43.57 -26.05
C PRO A 726 34.44 -44.60 -27.16
N LYS A 727 35.34 -45.55 -26.94
CA LYS A 727 35.84 -46.42 -28.00
C LYS A 727 35.84 -47.88 -27.58
N LEU A 728 35.53 -48.74 -28.53
CA LEU A 728 35.59 -50.18 -28.39
C LEU A 728 36.56 -50.73 -29.43
N VAL A 729 37.67 -51.31 -28.97
CA VAL A 729 38.61 -52.03 -29.84
C VAL A 729 38.48 -53.52 -29.55
N ILE A 730 38.15 -54.29 -30.57
CA ILE A 730 38.06 -55.74 -30.48
C ILE A 730 39.19 -56.34 -31.31
N TYR A 731 39.91 -57.28 -30.74
CA TYR A 731 40.92 -58.06 -31.44
C TYR A 731 40.46 -59.52 -31.52
N ASP A 732 40.30 -60.02 -32.74
CA ASP A 732 39.90 -61.39 -33.02
C ASP A 732 40.87 -62.04 -34.02
N GLY A 733 41.88 -62.72 -33.47
CA GLY A 733 42.90 -63.43 -34.22
C GLY A 733 42.64 -64.93 -34.40
N THR A 734 41.53 -65.45 -33.89
CA THR A 734 41.23 -66.89 -33.86
C THR A 734 40.13 -67.24 -34.87
N LYS A 735 39.62 -68.47 -34.83
CA LYS A 735 38.46 -68.93 -35.63
C LYS A 735 37.13 -68.76 -34.89
N ASP A 736 37.18 -68.18 -33.69
CA ASP A 736 35.99 -67.98 -32.89
C ASP A 736 35.07 -66.96 -33.56
N VAL A 737 33.78 -67.01 -33.22
CA VAL A 737 32.77 -66.15 -33.86
C VAL A 737 32.00 -65.39 -32.80
N PHE A 738 31.63 -64.16 -33.13
CA PHE A 738 30.77 -63.34 -32.29
C PHE A 738 29.44 -64.04 -32.03
N SER A 739 29.00 -64.03 -30.78
CA SER A 739 27.65 -64.46 -30.41
C SER A 739 26.60 -63.45 -30.88
N ALA A 740 25.32 -63.85 -30.84
CA ALA A 740 24.22 -62.93 -31.13
C ALA A 740 24.18 -61.77 -30.11
N GLU A 741 24.48 -62.06 -28.85
CA GLU A 741 24.55 -61.10 -27.76
C GLU A 741 25.71 -60.10 -27.95
N ASP A 742 26.88 -60.54 -28.42
CA ASP A 742 27.98 -59.63 -28.79
C ASP A 742 27.57 -58.67 -29.91
N ALA A 743 26.91 -59.19 -30.94
CA ALA A 743 26.43 -58.37 -32.05
C ALA A 743 25.37 -57.35 -31.59
N ILE A 744 24.52 -57.70 -30.62
CA ILE A 744 23.56 -56.77 -30.00
C ILE A 744 24.30 -55.63 -29.30
N ILE A 745 25.30 -55.94 -28.48
CA ILE A 745 26.09 -54.91 -27.78
C ILE A 745 26.79 -54.00 -28.80
N ILE A 746 27.49 -54.56 -29.79
CA ILE A 746 28.21 -53.78 -30.81
C ILE A 746 27.25 -52.86 -31.59
N ALA A 747 26.11 -53.37 -32.05
CA ALA A 747 25.12 -52.58 -32.77
C ALA A 747 24.50 -51.48 -31.90
N PHE A 748 24.23 -51.78 -30.63
CA PHE A 748 23.73 -50.82 -29.65
C PHE A 748 24.73 -49.68 -29.42
N LEU A 749 26.02 -49.99 -29.21
CA LEU A 749 27.07 -48.99 -29.00
C LEU A 749 27.26 -48.10 -30.23
N ASN A 750 27.17 -48.65 -31.44
CA ASN A 750 27.16 -47.86 -32.67
C ASN A 750 25.96 -46.87 -32.69
N LEU A 751 24.78 -47.30 -32.24
CA LEU A 751 23.61 -46.40 -32.17
C LEU A 751 23.74 -45.29 -31.12
N VAL A 752 24.45 -45.58 -30.03
CA VAL A 752 24.83 -44.59 -29.00
C VAL A 752 25.83 -43.57 -29.56
N GLY A 753 26.61 -43.94 -30.58
CA GLY A 753 27.63 -43.09 -31.21
C GLY A 753 29.05 -43.38 -30.74
N ILE A 754 29.32 -44.59 -30.24
CA ILE A 754 30.65 -45.06 -29.84
C ILE A 754 31.45 -45.46 -31.08
N ASP A 755 32.76 -45.22 -31.04
CA ASP A 755 33.69 -45.65 -32.08
C ASP A 755 34.06 -47.12 -31.88
N ILE A 756 34.01 -47.92 -32.94
CA ILE A 756 34.23 -49.36 -32.89
C ILE A 756 35.23 -49.78 -33.98
N ALA A 757 36.31 -50.44 -33.57
CA ALA A 757 37.30 -51.01 -34.46
C ALA A 757 37.50 -52.50 -34.17
N ILE A 758 37.29 -53.35 -35.17
CA ILE A 758 37.47 -54.80 -35.05
C ILE A 758 38.71 -55.19 -35.86
N PHE A 759 39.79 -55.55 -35.15
CA PHE A 759 41.01 -56.07 -35.75
C PHE A 759 40.89 -57.57 -35.92
N THR A 760 40.93 -58.00 -37.17
CA THR A 760 40.96 -59.40 -37.56
C THR A 760 42.20 -59.60 -38.41
N PRO A 761 43.37 -59.98 -37.84
CA PRO A 761 44.62 -60.18 -38.59
C PRO A 761 44.51 -61.30 -39.64
N THR A 762 43.49 -62.15 -39.49
CA THR A 762 43.06 -63.13 -40.49
C THR A 762 42.18 -62.44 -41.55
N ASN A 763 41.59 -63.21 -42.47
CA ASN A 763 40.52 -62.70 -43.35
C ASN A 763 39.17 -63.33 -43.03
N TYR A 764 39.00 -63.88 -41.81
CA TYR A 764 37.79 -64.59 -41.44
C TYR A 764 36.57 -63.67 -41.38
N ASN A 765 35.42 -64.24 -41.73
CA ASN A 765 34.12 -63.64 -41.46
C ASN A 765 33.75 -63.97 -40.02
N ASN A 766 33.36 -62.96 -39.26
CA ASN A 766 33.05 -63.08 -37.84
C ASN A 766 31.78 -62.26 -37.52
N ILE A 767 31.89 -60.95 -37.35
CA ILE A 767 30.75 -60.05 -37.08
C ILE A 767 29.76 -60.01 -38.25
N GLU A 768 30.24 -60.23 -39.48
CA GLU A 768 29.42 -60.32 -40.70
C GLU A 768 28.47 -61.53 -40.70
N LEU A 769 28.66 -62.50 -39.79
CA LEU A 769 27.73 -63.62 -39.63
C LEU A 769 26.46 -63.20 -38.88
N ASN A 770 26.50 -62.08 -38.14
CA ASN A 770 25.40 -61.61 -37.31
C ASN A 770 24.79 -60.28 -37.80
N LEU A 771 25.61 -59.39 -38.38
CA LEU A 771 25.21 -58.05 -38.82
C LEU A 771 25.14 -57.92 -40.35
N LYS A 772 24.17 -57.18 -40.86
CA LYS A 772 23.99 -56.93 -42.30
C LYS A 772 25.12 -56.10 -42.90
N GLU A 773 25.37 -56.32 -44.19
CA GLU A 773 26.35 -55.54 -44.97
C GLU A 773 25.99 -54.04 -45.01
N GLY A 774 27.00 -53.18 -44.98
CA GLY A 774 26.86 -51.72 -45.09
C GLY A 774 26.70 -50.96 -43.77
N LEU A 775 26.72 -51.65 -42.62
CA LEU A 775 26.69 -51.05 -41.28
C LEU A 775 28.06 -50.57 -40.79
N LEU A 776 29.14 -51.12 -41.35
CA LEU A 776 30.52 -50.82 -41.01
C LEU A 776 31.39 -50.76 -42.26
N ASP A 777 32.50 -50.05 -42.17
CA ASP A 777 33.56 -50.11 -43.17
C ASP A 777 34.38 -51.38 -43.01
N VAL A 778 34.84 -51.95 -44.12
CA VAL A 778 35.77 -53.10 -44.13
C VAL A 778 37.04 -52.68 -44.85
N HIS A 779 38.13 -52.55 -44.09
CA HIS A 779 39.45 -52.21 -44.62
C HIS A 779 40.29 -53.48 -44.77
N GLN A 780 40.63 -53.84 -46.00
CA GLN A 780 41.52 -54.97 -46.28
C GLN A 780 42.97 -54.50 -46.33
N LEU A 781 43.81 -55.04 -45.45
CA LEU A 781 45.26 -54.85 -45.46
C LEU A 781 45.97 -55.89 -46.36
N PRO A 782 47.22 -55.64 -46.78
CA PRO A 782 47.90 -56.41 -47.84
C PRO A 782 48.26 -57.87 -47.48
N ALA A 783 48.53 -58.16 -46.21
CA ALA A 783 48.98 -59.47 -45.75
C ALA A 783 47.94 -60.14 -44.84
N VAL A 784 48.12 -61.43 -44.55
CA VAL A 784 47.23 -62.22 -43.67
C VAL A 784 48.08 -63.06 -42.73
N HIS A 785 47.77 -63.03 -41.44
CA HIS A 785 48.45 -63.84 -40.43
C HIS A 785 47.44 -64.64 -39.61
N LEU A 786 47.64 -65.94 -39.52
CA LEU A 786 46.79 -66.85 -38.76
C LEU A 786 47.26 -66.94 -37.30
N ASP A 787 46.32 -67.05 -36.37
CA ASP A 787 46.55 -67.25 -34.93
C ASP A 787 47.50 -66.22 -34.30
N LEU A 788 47.52 -65.00 -34.85
CA LEU A 788 48.33 -63.89 -34.33
C LEU A 788 47.72 -63.42 -33.01
N LYS A 789 48.45 -63.58 -31.89
CA LYS A 789 48.00 -63.11 -30.57
C LYS A 789 47.91 -61.59 -30.50
N ALA A 790 46.92 -61.10 -29.75
CA ALA A 790 46.75 -59.68 -29.47
C ALA A 790 48.06 -59.08 -28.88
N PRO A 791 48.55 -57.95 -29.41
CA PRO A 791 49.69 -57.25 -28.83
C PRO A 791 49.38 -56.80 -27.39
N ASP A 792 50.37 -56.92 -26.49
CA ASP A 792 50.21 -56.45 -25.11
C ASP A 792 50.29 -54.92 -25.07
N ILE A 793 49.14 -54.29 -24.78
CA ILE A 793 48.98 -52.84 -24.70
C ILE A 793 49.60 -52.22 -23.43
N THR A 794 50.04 -53.04 -22.47
CA THR A 794 50.73 -52.56 -21.25
C THR A 794 52.23 -52.34 -21.45
N ILE A 795 52.80 -52.93 -22.51
CA ILE A 795 54.21 -52.76 -22.87
C ILE A 795 54.35 -51.39 -23.52
N LYS A 796 54.97 -50.44 -22.80
CA LYS A 796 55.33 -49.14 -23.38
C LYS A 796 56.14 -49.38 -24.65
N PRO A 797 55.75 -48.80 -25.80
CA PRO A 797 56.57 -48.87 -26.99
C PRO A 797 57.95 -48.33 -26.63
N VAL A 798 59.01 -49.08 -26.97
CA VAL A 798 60.39 -48.57 -26.93
C VAL A 798 60.36 -47.28 -27.72
N GLU A 799 60.67 -46.15 -27.07
CA GLU A 799 60.72 -44.87 -27.75
C GLU A 799 61.67 -45.02 -28.95
N GLU A 800 61.12 -45.12 -30.16
CA GLU A 800 61.90 -44.80 -31.34
C GLU A 800 62.36 -43.37 -31.15
N ASN A 801 63.67 -43.22 -30.94
CA ASN A 801 64.34 -41.93 -30.80
C ASN A 801 63.67 -40.92 -31.72
N LYS A 802 63.08 -39.85 -31.18
CA LYS A 802 62.39 -38.81 -31.97
C LYS A 802 63.26 -38.26 -33.11
N LEU A 803 64.58 -38.42 -33.03
CA LEU A 803 65.54 -38.19 -34.11
C LEU A 803 65.37 -39.10 -35.34
N SER A 804 65.12 -40.41 -35.20
CA SER A 804 64.97 -41.32 -36.35
C SER A 804 63.67 -41.07 -37.10
N SER A 805 62.56 -40.85 -36.40
CA SER A 805 61.26 -40.46 -36.97
C SER A 805 61.32 -39.10 -37.67
N PHE A 806 62.01 -38.12 -37.08
CA PHE A 806 62.23 -36.82 -37.69
C PHE A 806 63.10 -36.92 -38.95
N LEU A 807 64.20 -37.70 -38.91
CA LEU A 807 65.09 -37.92 -40.06
C LEU A 807 64.43 -38.73 -41.18
N ASN A 808 63.59 -39.71 -40.86
CA ASN A 808 62.82 -40.47 -41.86
C ASN A 808 61.75 -39.60 -42.53
N ASN A 809 61.03 -38.77 -41.78
CA ASN A 809 60.06 -37.82 -42.33
C ASN A 809 60.74 -36.71 -43.15
N PHE A 810 61.94 -36.27 -42.76
CA PHE A 810 62.74 -35.32 -43.52
C PHE A 810 63.28 -35.95 -44.81
N SER A 811 63.74 -37.21 -44.78
CA SER A 811 64.23 -37.92 -45.96
C SER A 811 63.10 -38.24 -46.96
N GLN A 812 61.90 -38.59 -46.48
CA GLN A 812 60.72 -38.78 -47.35
C GLN A 812 60.25 -37.47 -47.99
N LYS A 813 60.29 -36.34 -47.25
CA LYS A 813 60.00 -35.01 -47.82
C LYS A 813 61.03 -34.55 -48.85
N ILE A 814 62.30 -34.94 -48.70
CA ILE A 814 63.35 -34.66 -49.68
C ILE A 814 63.20 -35.56 -50.92
N ARG A 815 62.90 -36.85 -50.75
CA ARG A 815 62.66 -37.78 -51.87
C ARG A 815 61.43 -37.42 -52.69
N ARG A 816 60.38 -36.86 -52.09
CA ARG A 816 59.19 -36.33 -52.80
C ARG A 816 59.43 -34.99 -53.52
N LYS A 817 60.55 -34.30 -53.24
CA LYS A 817 60.93 -33.04 -53.93
C LYS A 817 61.95 -33.24 -55.04
N LEU A 818 62.47 -34.46 -55.22
CA LEU A 818 63.51 -34.79 -56.20
C LEU A 818 63.08 -35.88 -57.19
N ASN A 819 61.79 -36.23 -57.25
CA ASN A 819 61.19 -37.03 -58.31
C ASN A 819 59.96 -36.33 -58.88
#